data_AF-A0A4Q0IZ38-F1
#
_entry.id   AF-A0A4Q0IZ38-F1
#
_cell.length_a   1.000
_cell.length_b   1.000
_cell.length_c   1.000
_cell.angle_alpha   90.00
_cell.angle_beta   90.00
_cell.angle_gamma   90.00
#
_symmetry.space_group_name_H-M   'P 1'
#
loop_
_entity.id
_entity.type
_entity.pdbx_description
1 polymer ?
#
loop_
_entity_poly.entity_id
_entity_poly.type
_entity_poly.pdbx_seq_one_letter_code
_entity_poly.pdbx_strand_id
1 'polypeptide(L)'
;MIEQINVKNIATYNEIGVSFKYMKLINFIYGGNGSGKTTISNYLKSPLSPIYSSCSIDWDKDGELPILVYNKTFREENFSTGKIRGVFTLGKATKEELELIENKKKLLSEAIDTDRNYSSSIEKLTTDLNDQMVSFRDLIWNQIYKKYETSLKEVFRGYMVKQKLVDKFLTEASKPDHQIDRPINDIIEKYNTLFLKENAVEIILIPSVPINLVTKIENNKLWGTKVIGVEDVPISKLIRHLNMSDWINAGRSYIQSNSNICPFCQKGTITDEFRKQLSDFFDATYNESVNAIKALSDNYLTDSDNILSFLRGILSREKNNPNTKLNIEEFEIAISDLSNSISNNRNLIANKVAEPSRSVILENNSGRLSKISSIIQIANSAISKHNQLIENINTEKKQLILLAWQFFCTSFKNETNAYLQKTKGLQRGITNLNTKHNKQLLLIRGLKREIEDLSKNITSVQPAIDEINRTLTAYGITNFHIRPFDSDANQYQICRSDGSTALSTLSEGEITFITFLYFMQLSKGSLNENNITDNRIIVIDDPISSLDSSILFVVSSLIKELIKRIKSGDCNIKQLILLTHNVYFHKEVSFIDGRTHANGATHYWVLRKSNNITALTAHEQNNPISSSYELLWKEVRQKGINSVITIQNVMRRIIETYFKILGKYGDDDLIHKFPSFEEQEICRSLLCWINDGSHCLPDDLFLEAPEDTIEKFYKVFKDIFVHTNHLAHYEMMMNPNL
;
A
#
# COMPACT_ATOMS: atom_id res chain seq x y z
N MET A 1 -2.55 -26.42 10.01
CA MET A 1 -1.40 -26.92 10.81
C MET A 1 -0.09 -26.40 10.25
N ILE A 2 1.01 -26.49 11.00
CA ILE A 2 2.34 -26.13 10.50
C ILE A 2 2.86 -27.26 9.62
N GLU A 3 3.24 -26.94 8.38
CA GLU A 3 3.86 -27.89 7.44
C GLU A 3 5.38 -27.85 7.53
N GLN A 4 5.96 -26.66 7.74
CA GLN A 4 7.39 -26.47 7.82
C GLN A 4 7.81 -25.37 8.81
N ILE A 5 8.89 -25.62 9.56
CA ILE A 5 9.54 -24.64 10.43
C ILE A 5 10.99 -24.47 10.00
N ASN A 6 11.41 -23.23 9.73
CA ASN A 6 12.79 -22.88 9.41
C ASN A 6 13.38 -22.03 10.53
N VAL A 7 14.51 -22.46 11.11
CA VAL A 7 15.21 -21.74 12.19
C VAL A 7 16.64 -21.46 11.77
N LYS A 8 17.01 -20.18 11.71
CA LYS A 8 18.32 -19.69 11.22
C LYS A 8 18.79 -18.48 12.03
N ASN A 9 20.11 -18.27 12.06
CA ASN A 9 20.76 -17.08 12.67
C ASN A 9 20.33 -16.76 14.10
N ILE A 10 20.17 -17.79 14.94
CA ILE A 10 19.77 -17.59 16.34
C ILE A 10 20.37 -18.67 17.24
N ALA A 11 20.94 -18.27 18.37
CA ALA A 11 21.58 -19.16 19.34
C ALA A 11 22.60 -20.12 18.68
N THR A 12 22.31 -21.43 18.65
CA THR A 12 23.16 -22.48 18.07
C THR A 12 22.80 -22.81 16.60
N TYR A 13 21.90 -22.04 15.98
CA TYR A 13 21.52 -22.17 14.56
C TYR A 13 22.26 -21.12 13.73
N ASN A 14 23.10 -21.56 12.79
CA ASN A 14 23.88 -20.70 11.89
C ASN A 14 23.06 -20.19 10.68
N GLU A 15 23.73 -19.61 9.69
CA GLU A 15 23.11 -19.08 8.45
C GLU A 15 22.43 -20.16 7.59
N ILE A 16 22.97 -21.38 7.60
CA ILE A 16 22.34 -22.53 6.95
C ILE A 16 21.06 -22.89 7.71
N GLY A 17 21.17 -22.96 9.04
CA GLY A 17 20.14 -23.32 10.01
C GLY A 17 19.52 -24.70 9.77
N VAL A 18 18.31 -24.90 10.28
CA VAL A 18 17.58 -26.18 10.18
C VAL A 18 16.16 -25.99 9.67
N SER A 19 15.62 -27.03 9.02
CA SER A 19 14.29 -27.02 8.42
C SER A 19 13.54 -28.31 8.77
N PHE A 20 12.46 -28.18 9.54
CA PHE A 20 11.55 -29.27 9.86
C PHE A 20 10.49 -29.37 8.77
N LYS A 21 10.71 -30.20 7.74
CA LYS A 21 9.79 -30.32 6.59
C LYS A 21 8.78 -31.45 6.77
N TYR A 22 7.60 -31.33 6.19
CA TYR A 22 6.58 -32.39 6.23
C TYR A 22 6.19 -32.79 7.67
N MET A 23 6.01 -31.77 8.52
CA MET A 23 5.55 -31.99 9.89
C MET A 23 4.18 -32.68 9.88
N LYS A 24 3.97 -33.58 10.85
CA LYS A 24 2.73 -34.38 10.97
C LYS A 24 1.86 -33.87 12.13
N LEU A 25 0.76 -34.57 12.41
CA LEU A 25 -0.10 -34.25 13.56
C LEU A 25 0.68 -34.30 14.87
N ILE A 26 1.56 -35.30 15.03
CA ILE A 26 2.41 -35.47 16.21
C ILE A 26 3.88 -35.41 15.80
N ASN A 27 4.65 -34.52 16.42
CA ASN A 27 6.09 -34.39 16.16
C ASN A 27 6.86 -34.52 17.46
N PHE A 28 7.73 -35.53 17.54
CA PHE A 28 8.64 -35.73 18.67
C PHE A 28 10.03 -35.22 18.29
N ILE A 29 10.56 -34.28 19.06
CA ILE A 29 11.87 -33.68 18.85
C ILE A 29 12.76 -34.02 20.04
N TYR A 30 13.67 -34.97 19.85
CA TYR A 30 14.68 -35.29 20.83
C TYR A 30 15.94 -34.46 20.61
N GLY A 31 16.56 -33.97 21.68
CA GLY A 31 17.85 -33.28 21.58
C GLY A 31 18.53 -33.10 22.93
N GLY A 32 19.86 -33.21 22.96
CA GLY A 32 20.63 -33.01 24.19
C GLY A 32 20.54 -31.59 24.75
N ASN A 33 21.13 -31.37 25.93
CA ASN A 33 21.19 -30.04 26.52
C ASN A 33 21.96 -29.06 25.62
N GLY A 34 21.42 -27.85 25.48
CA GLY A 34 22.00 -26.82 24.61
C GLY A 34 21.83 -27.05 23.10
N SER A 35 21.05 -28.03 22.66
CA SER A 35 20.82 -28.32 21.23
C SER A 35 19.80 -27.39 20.53
N GLY A 36 19.40 -26.28 21.17
CA GLY A 36 18.46 -25.30 20.58
C GLY A 36 16.95 -25.57 20.75
N LYS A 37 16.53 -26.62 21.49
CA LYS A 37 15.10 -26.94 21.74
C LYS A 37 14.28 -25.74 22.25
N THR A 38 14.75 -25.09 23.31
CA THR A 38 14.07 -23.93 23.90
C THR A 38 14.07 -22.70 23.00
N THR A 39 15.04 -22.59 22.07
CA THR A 39 15.00 -21.56 21.03
C THR A 39 13.82 -21.80 20.08
N ILE A 40 13.53 -23.06 19.72
CA ILE A 40 12.37 -23.41 18.89
C ILE A 40 11.07 -23.10 19.64
N SER A 41 10.94 -23.53 20.90
CA SER A 41 9.72 -23.29 21.67
C SER A 41 9.45 -21.79 21.87
N ASN A 42 10.47 -21.00 22.18
CA ASN A 42 10.36 -19.54 22.28
C ASN A 42 10.04 -18.86 20.93
N TYR A 43 10.62 -19.35 19.82
CA TYR A 43 10.27 -18.87 18.49
C TYR A 43 8.79 -19.08 18.18
N LEU A 44 8.28 -20.29 18.42
CA LEU A 44 6.87 -20.62 18.17
C LEU A 44 5.91 -19.87 19.09
N LYS A 45 6.35 -19.43 20.27
CA LYS A 45 5.56 -18.57 21.16
C LYS A 45 5.43 -17.15 20.64
N SER A 46 6.51 -16.60 20.08
CA SER A 46 6.60 -15.19 19.66
C SER A 46 7.28 -15.05 18.30
N PRO A 47 6.66 -15.56 17.21
CA PRO A 47 7.32 -15.67 15.89
C PRO A 47 7.65 -14.30 15.27
N LEU A 48 6.91 -13.26 15.65
CA LEU A 48 7.09 -11.88 15.17
C LEU A 48 8.20 -11.10 15.89
N SER A 49 8.87 -11.68 16.89
CA SER A 49 9.93 -10.99 17.62
C SER A 49 11.12 -10.68 16.69
N PRO A 50 11.73 -9.46 16.74
CA PRO A 50 12.82 -9.07 15.84
C PRO A 50 14.02 -10.03 15.83
N ILE A 51 14.27 -10.71 16.95
CA ILE A 51 15.36 -11.70 17.09
C ILE A 51 15.18 -12.94 16.21
N TYR A 52 13.97 -13.18 15.69
CA TYR A 52 13.63 -14.32 14.83
C TYR A 52 13.40 -13.93 13.37
N SER A 53 13.87 -12.76 12.93
CA SER A 53 13.70 -12.24 11.56
C SER A 53 14.21 -13.16 10.44
N SER A 54 15.16 -14.07 10.74
CA SER A 54 15.67 -15.07 9.80
C SER A 54 14.93 -16.42 9.84
N CYS A 55 13.88 -16.54 10.66
CA CYS A 55 13.09 -17.77 10.83
C CYS A 55 11.75 -17.65 10.08
N SER A 56 11.18 -18.77 9.64
CA SER A 56 9.85 -18.79 9.00
C SER A 56 9.02 -20.00 9.41
N ILE A 57 7.68 -19.83 9.36
CA ILE A 57 6.69 -20.88 9.58
C ILE A 57 5.83 -20.94 8.31
N ASP A 58 5.76 -22.13 7.71
CA ASP A 58 4.89 -22.39 6.57
C ASP A 58 3.67 -23.18 7.06
N TRP A 59 2.49 -22.66 6.73
CA TRP A 59 1.19 -23.20 7.16
C TRP A 59 0.53 -23.97 6.02
N ASP A 60 -0.32 -24.93 6.36
CA ASP A 60 -1.21 -25.58 5.40
C ASP A 60 -2.34 -24.64 4.90
N LYS A 61 -3.22 -25.18 4.06
CA LYS A 61 -4.33 -24.44 3.43
C LYS A 61 -5.34 -23.86 4.44
N ASP A 62 -5.34 -24.32 5.69
CA ASP A 62 -6.28 -23.85 6.73
C ASP A 62 -5.81 -22.54 7.38
N GLY A 63 -4.58 -22.10 7.10
CA GLY A 63 -4.03 -20.82 7.56
C GLY A 63 -3.41 -20.87 8.96
N GLU A 64 -3.05 -19.70 9.47
CA GLU A 64 -2.38 -19.53 10.77
C GLU A 64 -3.31 -19.93 11.93
N LEU A 65 -2.79 -20.79 12.82
CA LEU A 65 -3.49 -21.22 14.04
C LEU A 65 -2.77 -20.69 15.28
N PRO A 66 -3.51 -20.32 16.35
CA PRO A 66 -2.93 -20.02 17.65
C PRO A 66 -1.98 -21.13 18.14
N ILE A 67 -0.79 -20.75 18.58
CA ILE A 67 0.20 -21.67 19.16
C ILE A 67 0.26 -21.46 20.67
N LEU A 68 0.02 -22.54 21.43
CA LEU A 68 0.14 -22.55 22.88
C LEU A 68 1.39 -23.34 23.29
N VAL A 69 2.34 -22.66 23.93
CA VAL A 69 3.67 -23.19 24.24
C VAL A 69 3.85 -23.38 25.75
N TYR A 70 4.18 -24.59 26.17
CA TYR A 70 4.67 -24.90 27.52
C TYR A 70 6.19 -24.90 27.52
N ASN A 71 6.80 -23.94 28.21
CA ASN A 71 8.24 -23.88 28.44
C ASN A 71 8.54 -23.12 29.75
N LYS A 72 9.82 -22.88 30.06
CA LYS A 72 10.23 -22.13 31.25
C LYS A 72 9.54 -20.76 31.36
N THR A 73 9.49 -20.01 30.27
CA THR A 73 8.84 -18.70 30.19
C THR A 73 7.35 -18.77 30.53
N PHE A 74 6.64 -19.81 30.07
CA PHE A 74 5.23 -20.02 30.42
C PHE A 74 5.01 -20.20 31.93
N ARG A 75 5.89 -20.98 32.59
CA ARG A 75 5.83 -21.18 34.04
C ARG A 75 6.04 -19.88 34.81
N GLU A 76 7.06 -19.12 34.42
CA GLU A 76 7.40 -17.84 35.04
C GLU A 76 6.26 -16.82 34.88
N GLU A 77 5.69 -16.68 33.69
CA GLU A 77 4.61 -15.71 33.43
C GLU A 77 3.31 -16.02 34.19
N ASN A 78 2.93 -17.29 34.32
CA ASN A 78 1.64 -17.66 34.90
C ASN A 78 1.68 -17.88 36.42
N PHE A 79 2.86 -18.10 37.01
CA PHE A 79 2.98 -18.52 38.43
C PHE A 79 3.97 -17.68 39.26
N SER A 80 4.56 -16.59 38.74
CA SER A 80 5.48 -15.72 39.50
C SER A 80 4.81 -14.77 40.51
N THR A 81 3.56 -14.36 40.28
CA THR A 81 2.86 -13.32 41.06
C THR A 81 1.89 -13.85 42.10
N GLY A 82 1.71 -15.18 42.16
CA GLY A 82 0.80 -15.85 43.08
C GLY A 82 -0.69 -15.78 42.77
N LYS A 83 -1.06 -15.11 41.67
CA LYS A 83 -2.41 -15.09 41.11
C LYS A 83 -2.38 -15.75 39.75
N ILE A 84 -3.02 -16.90 39.63
CA ILE A 84 -3.08 -17.65 38.36
C ILE A 84 -4.38 -17.26 37.67
N ARG A 85 -4.36 -17.04 36.36
CA ARG A 85 -5.59 -16.72 35.63
C ARG A 85 -6.49 -17.94 35.54
N GLY A 86 -7.79 -17.76 35.67
CA GLY A 86 -8.77 -18.83 35.46
C GLY A 86 -8.74 -19.35 34.03
N VAL A 87 -8.96 -20.65 33.89
CA VAL A 87 -9.11 -21.32 32.59
C VAL A 87 -10.58 -21.68 32.44
N PHE A 88 -11.24 -21.03 31.49
CA PHE A 88 -12.59 -21.35 31.12
C PHE A 88 -12.61 -22.64 30.29
N THR A 89 -13.42 -23.60 30.71
CA THR A 89 -13.60 -24.90 30.04
C THR A 89 -15.10 -25.20 29.88
N LEU A 90 -15.45 -26.06 28.93
CA LEU A 90 -16.83 -26.43 28.58
C LEU A 90 -17.49 -27.40 29.59
N GLY A 91 -16.97 -27.54 30.80
CA GLY A 91 -17.31 -28.65 31.72
C GLY A 91 -18.76 -28.72 32.22
N LYS A 92 -19.62 -27.72 31.91
CA LYS A 92 -21.05 -27.72 32.23
C LYS A 92 -21.96 -27.84 31.00
N ALA A 93 -21.40 -28.03 29.81
CA ALA A 93 -22.16 -28.09 28.56
C ALA A 93 -23.00 -29.37 28.45
N THR A 94 -24.27 -29.22 28.09
CA THR A 94 -25.09 -30.34 27.64
C THR A 94 -24.58 -30.82 26.27
N LYS A 95 -24.80 -32.11 25.96
CA LYS A 95 -24.41 -32.69 24.66
C LYS A 95 -25.07 -31.93 23.49
N GLU A 96 -26.30 -31.47 23.69
CA GLU A 96 -27.10 -30.71 22.73
C GLU A 96 -26.49 -29.34 22.41
N GLU A 97 -25.96 -28.63 23.42
CA GLU A 97 -25.27 -27.35 23.22
C GLU A 97 -23.94 -27.50 22.45
N LEU A 98 -23.21 -28.59 22.70
CA LEU A 98 -21.98 -28.90 21.97
C LEU A 98 -22.25 -29.24 20.49
N GLU A 99 -23.27 -30.07 20.21
CA GLU A 99 -23.69 -30.39 18.85
C GLU A 99 -24.17 -29.15 18.09
N LEU A 100 -24.83 -28.21 18.76
CA LEU A 100 -25.26 -26.94 18.15
C LEU A 100 -24.07 -26.07 17.73
N ILE A 101 -23.04 -25.96 18.57
CA ILE A 101 -21.81 -25.21 18.26
C ILE A 101 -21.05 -25.85 17.10
N GLU A 102 -20.92 -27.18 17.08
CA GLU A 102 -20.26 -27.90 15.97
C GLU A 102 -21.00 -27.69 14.64
N ASN A 103 -22.33 -27.79 14.64
CA ASN A 103 -23.13 -27.53 13.44
C ASN A 103 -22.94 -26.11 12.91
N LYS A 104 -22.95 -25.09 13.80
CA LYS A 104 -22.70 -23.70 13.38
C LYS A 104 -21.28 -23.49 12.86
N LYS A 105 -20.28 -24.17 13.42
CA LYS A 105 -18.90 -24.13 12.91
C LYS A 105 -18.79 -24.75 11.51
N LYS A 106 -19.49 -25.84 11.26
CA LYS A 106 -19.55 -26.46 9.93
C LYS A 106 -20.17 -25.51 8.90
N LEU A 107 -21.29 -24.88 9.26
CA LEU A 107 -21.92 -23.84 8.42
C LEU A 107 -20.97 -22.65 8.18
N LEU A 108 -20.19 -22.24 9.20
CA LEU A 108 -19.20 -21.19 9.08
C LEU A 108 -18.07 -21.57 8.10
N SER A 109 -17.56 -22.80 8.15
CA SER A 109 -16.55 -23.26 7.18
C SER A 109 -17.08 -23.29 5.75
N GLU A 110 -18.28 -23.83 5.54
CA GLU A 110 -18.93 -23.84 4.22
C GLU A 110 -19.16 -22.41 3.69
N ALA A 111 -19.50 -21.50 4.60
CA ALA A 111 -19.71 -20.10 4.26
C ALA A 111 -18.40 -19.40 3.85
N ILE A 112 -17.29 -19.68 4.53
CA ILE A 112 -15.96 -19.14 4.20
C ILE A 112 -15.46 -19.67 2.86
N ASP A 113 -15.65 -20.95 2.57
CA ASP A 113 -15.23 -21.52 1.28
C ASP A 113 -16.04 -20.95 0.11
N THR A 114 -17.33 -20.73 0.32
CA THR A 114 -18.18 -20.02 -0.66
C THR A 114 -17.69 -18.59 -0.90
N ASP A 115 -17.26 -17.89 0.14
CA ASP A 115 -16.72 -16.54 0.05
C ASP A 115 -15.40 -16.46 -0.72
N ARG A 116 -14.50 -17.42 -0.49
CA ARG A 116 -13.24 -17.59 -1.25
C ARG A 116 -13.52 -17.77 -2.74
N ASN A 117 -14.52 -18.58 -3.10
CA ASN A 117 -14.92 -18.80 -4.49
C ASN A 117 -15.48 -17.53 -5.17
N TYR A 118 -16.23 -16.71 -4.43
CA TYR A 118 -16.67 -15.42 -4.95
C TYR A 118 -15.51 -14.47 -5.16
N SER A 119 -14.59 -14.37 -4.19
CA SER A 119 -13.42 -13.50 -4.27
C SER A 119 -12.54 -13.84 -5.48
N SER A 120 -12.20 -15.11 -5.68
CA SER A 120 -11.40 -15.56 -6.83
C SER A 120 -12.09 -15.32 -8.17
N SER A 121 -13.42 -15.49 -8.24
CA SER A 121 -14.20 -15.21 -9.44
C SER A 121 -14.25 -13.73 -9.79
N ILE A 122 -14.36 -12.85 -8.77
CA ILE A 122 -14.31 -11.39 -8.94
C ILE A 122 -12.94 -10.95 -9.45
N GLU A 123 -11.87 -11.49 -8.88
CA GLU A 123 -10.50 -11.21 -9.32
C GLU A 123 -10.31 -11.58 -10.80
N LYS A 124 -10.74 -12.78 -11.19
CA LYS A 124 -10.66 -13.24 -12.59
C LYS A 124 -11.41 -12.31 -13.55
N LEU A 125 -12.66 -11.94 -13.23
CA LEU A 125 -13.44 -11.03 -14.09
C LEU A 125 -12.83 -9.62 -14.15
N THR A 126 -12.19 -9.18 -13.07
CA THR A 126 -11.52 -7.87 -13.01
C THR A 126 -10.26 -7.86 -13.89
N THR A 127 -9.48 -8.94 -13.85
CA THR A 127 -8.35 -9.15 -14.76
C THR A 127 -8.83 -9.19 -16.21
N ASP A 128 -9.86 -9.98 -16.52
CA ASP A 128 -10.44 -10.05 -17.87
C ASP A 128 -10.91 -8.67 -18.38
N LEU A 129 -11.50 -7.84 -17.50
CA LEU A 129 -11.93 -6.47 -17.83
C LEU A 129 -10.72 -5.58 -18.16
N ASN A 130 -9.67 -5.63 -17.34
CA ASN A 130 -8.45 -4.87 -17.57
C ASN A 130 -7.76 -5.28 -18.88
N ASP A 131 -7.69 -6.58 -19.17
CA ASP A 131 -7.11 -7.10 -20.41
C ASP A 131 -7.90 -6.64 -21.64
N GLN A 132 -9.23 -6.59 -21.56
CA GLN A 132 -10.05 -6.02 -22.63
C GLN A 132 -9.80 -4.53 -22.83
N MET A 133 -9.65 -3.76 -21.76
CA MET A 133 -9.33 -2.33 -21.84
C MET A 133 -7.96 -2.09 -22.48
N VAL A 134 -6.94 -2.87 -22.10
CA VAL A 134 -5.60 -2.79 -22.67
C VAL A 134 -5.61 -3.17 -24.15
N SER A 135 -6.24 -4.29 -24.50
CA SER A 135 -6.34 -4.76 -25.88
C SER A 135 -7.03 -3.73 -26.79
N PHE A 136 -8.13 -3.11 -26.33
CA PHE A 136 -8.82 -2.08 -27.10
C PHE A 136 -7.98 -0.80 -27.25
N ARG A 137 -7.26 -0.39 -26.19
CA ARG A 137 -6.34 0.75 -26.27
C ARG A 137 -5.24 0.52 -27.31
N ASP A 138 -4.66 -0.68 -27.34
CA ASP A 138 -3.61 -1.02 -28.30
C ASP A 138 -4.14 -1.11 -29.73
N LEU A 139 -5.36 -1.64 -29.92
CA LEU A 139 -6.04 -1.64 -31.21
C LEU A 139 -6.16 -0.22 -31.77
N ILE A 140 -6.77 0.70 -31.02
CA ILE A 140 -7.00 2.10 -31.43
C ILE A 140 -5.67 2.82 -31.66
N TRP A 141 -4.69 2.62 -30.78
CA TRP A 141 -3.37 3.24 -30.91
C TRP A 141 -2.65 2.82 -32.19
N ASN A 142 -2.62 1.52 -32.49
CA ASN A 142 -1.89 0.99 -33.63
C ASN A 142 -2.63 1.24 -34.95
N GLN A 143 -3.94 1.07 -34.97
CA GLN A 143 -4.72 1.12 -36.20
C GLN A 143 -5.16 2.53 -36.60
N ILE A 144 -5.24 3.47 -35.66
CA ILE A 144 -5.58 4.87 -35.93
C ILE A 144 -4.36 5.77 -35.78
N TYR A 145 -3.79 5.91 -34.58
CA TYR A 145 -2.72 6.88 -34.37
C TYR A 145 -1.48 6.53 -35.19
N LYS A 146 -0.94 5.32 -35.06
CA LYS A 146 0.29 4.93 -35.78
C LYS A 146 0.14 4.91 -37.30
N LYS A 147 -1.06 4.62 -37.79
CA LYS A 147 -1.35 4.61 -39.24
C LYS A 147 -1.41 6.01 -39.85
N TYR A 148 -1.90 7.01 -39.11
CA TYR A 148 -2.17 8.35 -39.63
C TYR A 148 -1.34 9.48 -38.98
N GLU A 149 -0.38 9.17 -38.09
CA GLU A 149 0.41 10.18 -37.35
C GLU A 149 1.18 11.13 -38.28
N THR A 150 1.60 10.66 -39.45
CA THR A 150 2.31 11.46 -40.47
C THR A 150 1.35 12.26 -41.34
N SER A 151 0.21 11.67 -41.74
CA SER A 151 -0.74 12.26 -42.69
C SER A 151 -1.74 13.23 -42.06
N LEU A 152 -2.05 13.10 -40.76
CA LEU A 152 -3.10 13.85 -40.06
C LEU A 152 -2.63 14.37 -38.68
N LYS A 153 -1.38 14.84 -38.59
CA LYS A 153 -0.71 15.23 -37.33
C LYS A 153 -1.54 16.15 -36.42
N GLU A 154 -2.16 17.20 -36.96
CA GLU A 154 -2.93 18.17 -36.17
C GLU A 154 -4.26 17.59 -35.63
N VAL A 155 -4.79 16.52 -36.22
CA VAL A 155 -6.00 15.82 -35.72
C VAL A 155 -5.72 15.19 -34.34
N PHE A 156 -4.49 14.72 -34.12
CA PHE A 156 -4.06 14.05 -32.89
C PHE A 156 -3.43 14.99 -31.86
N ARG A 157 -3.36 16.30 -32.14
CA ARG A 157 -2.76 17.28 -31.25
C ARG A 157 -3.51 17.31 -29.91
N GLY A 158 -2.79 17.10 -28.81
CA GLY A 158 -3.35 16.99 -27.46
C GLY A 158 -3.78 15.58 -27.04
N TYR A 159 -3.78 14.61 -27.96
CA TYR A 159 -4.24 13.23 -27.73
C TYR A 159 -3.15 12.16 -28.00
N MET A 160 -1.86 12.54 -28.00
CA MET A 160 -0.72 11.64 -28.25
C MET A 160 -0.37 10.72 -27.07
N VAL A 161 -1.33 10.44 -26.19
CA VAL A 161 -1.22 9.51 -25.07
C VAL A 161 -2.32 8.46 -25.24
N LYS A 162 -1.96 7.17 -25.21
CA LYS A 162 -2.89 6.04 -25.46
C LYS A 162 -4.26 6.21 -24.79
N GLN A 163 -4.26 6.54 -23.51
CA GLN A 163 -5.50 6.75 -22.75
C GLN A 163 -6.34 7.91 -23.29
N LYS A 164 -5.72 9.09 -23.47
CA LYS A 164 -6.41 10.29 -23.96
C LYS A 164 -6.96 10.11 -25.37
N LEU A 165 -6.26 9.36 -26.22
CA LEU A 165 -6.70 9.02 -27.57
C LEU A 165 -8.00 8.20 -27.54
N VAL A 166 -8.04 7.17 -26.70
CA VAL A 166 -9.19 6.27 -26.58
C VAL A 166 -10.37 6.96 -25.94
N ASP A 167 -10.14 7.81 -24.93
CA ASP A 167 -11.20 8.60 -24.29
C ASP A 167 -11.84 9.57 -25.30
N LYS A 168 -11.01 10.24 -26.10
CA LYS A 168 -11.48 11.10 -27.19
C LYS A 168 -12.25 10.29 -28.25
N PHE A 169 -11.71 9.16 -28.67
CA PHE A 169 -12.34 8.27 -29.64
C PHE A 169 -13.72 7.79 -29.16
N LEU A 170 -13.83 7.28 -27.93
CA LEU A 170 -15.09 6.81 -27.36
C LEU A 170 -16.11 7.96 -27.18
N THR A 171 -15.64 9.15 -26.81
CA THR A 171 -16.49 10.35 -26.72
C THR A 171 -17.07 10.71 -28.09
N GLU A 172 -16.26 10.69 -29.14
CA GLU A 172 -16.74 10.94 -30.49
C GLU A 172 -17.68 9.83 -30.97
N ALA A 173 -17.32 8.56 -30.79
CA ALA A 173 -18.12 7.40 -31.18
C ALA A 173 -19.51 7.32 -30.51
N SER A 174 -19.69 7.98 -29.36
CA SER A 174 -20.97 8.06 -28.66
C SER A 174 -21.97 9.04 -29.28
N LYS A 175 -21.53 9.88 -30.23
CA LYS A 175 -22.38 10.88 -30.87
C LYS A 175 -23.28 10.23 -31.93
N PRO A 176 -24.53 10.67 -32.09
CA PRO A 176 -25.51 10.02 -32.96
C PRO A 176 -25.24 10.19 -34.47
N ASP A 177 -24.28 11.02 -34.87
CA ASP A 177 -24.12 11.49 -36.26
C ASP A 177 -22.76 11.10 -36.85
N HIS A 178 -22.70 9.90 -37.43
CA HIS A 178 -21.54 9.37 -38.14
C HIS A 178 -22.00 8.78 -39.49
N GLN A 179 -22.51 9.62 -40.38
CA GLN A 179 -22.63 9.26 -41.79
C GLN A 179 -21.46 9.91 -42.53
N ILE A 180 -20.52 9.08 -42.96
CA ILE A 180 -19.44 9.51 -43.86
C ILE A 180 -19.48 8.61 -45.08
N ASP A 181 -19.72 9.25 -46.23
CA ASP A 181 -19.55 8.67 -47.56
C ASP A 181 -18.20 9.02 -48.20
N ARG A 182 -17.32 9.75 -47.48
CA ARG A 182 -16.04 10.19 -48.03
C ARG A 182 -14.87 9.26 -47.67
N PRO A 183 -14.07 8.81 -48.66
CA PRO A 183 -12.88 8.04 -48.40
C PRO A 183 -11.81 8.86 -47.67
N ILE A 184 -10.98 8.19 -46.86
CA ILE A 184 -9.92 8.84 -46.06
C ILE A 184 -8.91 9.63 -46.91
N ASN A 185 -8.71 9.24 -48.17
CA ASN A 185 -7.81 9.92 -49.09
C ASN A 185 -8.26 11.36 -49.37
N ASP A 186 -9.56 11.59 -49.53
CA ASP A 186 -10.11 12.94 -49.75
C ASP A 186 -9.91 13.83 -48.52
N ILE A 187 -10.00 13.25 -47.32
CA ILE A 187 -9.74 13.95 -46.05
C ILE A 187 -8.26 14.34 -45.97
N ILE A 188 -7.36 13.42 -46.33
CA ILE A 188 -5.90 13.67 -46.34
C ILE A 188 -5.53 14.73 -47.38
N GLU A 189 -6.11 14.69 -48.58
CA GLU A 189 -5.85 15.68 -49.63
C GLU A 189 -6.32 17.09 -49.22
N LYS A 190 -7.54 17.19 -48.66
CA LYS A 190 -8.06 18.44 -48.12
C LYS A 190 -7.23 18.93 -46.92
N TYR A 191 -6.73 18.01 -46.09
CA TYR A 191 -5.85 18.33 -44.97
C TYR A 191 -4.54 18.95 -45.45
N ASN A 192 -3.87 18.32 -46.41
CA ASN A 192 -2.63 18.86 -46.98
C ASN A 192 -2.85 20.26 -47.58
N THR A 193 -3.98 20.49 -48.24
CA THR A 193 -4.30 21.79 -48.85
C THR A 193 -4.51 22.91 -47.81
N LEU A 194 -5.19 22.62 -46.70
CA LEU A 194 -5.55 23.61 -45.66
C LEU A 194 -4.46 23.84 -44.62
N PHE A 195 -3.65 22.82 -44.31
CA PHE A 195 -2.67 22.86 -43.23
C PHE A 195 -1.22 23.08 -43.69
N LEU A 196 -0.90 22.97 -44.99
CA LEU A 196 0.44 23.29 -45.53
C LEU A 196 0.61 24.75 -45.98
N LYS A 197 -0.48 25.53 -46.12
CA LYS A 197 -0.40 26.99 -46.38
C LYS A 197 -0.15 27.74 -45.08
N GLU A 198 0.84 28.64 -45.08
CA GLU A 198 1.31 29.40 -43.92
C GLU A 198 0.19 30.01 -43.07
N ASN A 199 0.46 30.09 -41.76
CA ASN A 199 -0.46 30.61 -40.75
C ASN A 199 -0.70 32.11 -40.96
N ALA A 200 -1.73 32.46 -41.73
CA ALA A 200 -2.27 33.81 -41.76
C ALA A 200 -2.90 34.11 -40.38
N VAL A 201 -2.42 35.17 -39.73
CA VAL A 201 -2.88 35.62 -38.41
C VAL A 201 -3.87 36.78 -38.60
N GLU A 202 -4.87 36.83 -37.72
CA GLU A 202 -5.84 37.94 -37.68
C GLU A 202 -5.14 39.26 -37.36
N ILE A 203 -5.53 40.33 -38.05
CA ILE A 203 -4.99 41.67 -37.89
C ILE A 203 -6.00 42.51 -37.10
N ILE A 204 -5.54 43.28 -36.11
CA ILE A 204 -6.38 44.15 -35.29
C ILE A 204 -6.80 45.38 -36.10
N LEU A 205 -8.06 45.80 -35.98
CA LEU A 205 -8.58 47.00 -36.63
C LEU A 205 -7.94 48.29 -36.06
N ILE A 206 -7.74 49.27 -36.93
CA ILE A 206 -7.21 50.59 -36.58
C ILE A 206 -8.34 51.44 -35.98
N PRO A 207 -8.15 52.07 -34.79
CA PRO A 207 -9.17 52.91 -34.17
C PRO A 207 -9.59 54.12 -35.02
N SER A 208 -10.86 54.53 -34.92
CA SER A 208 -11.43 55.67 -35.65
C SER A 208 -11.02 57.04 -35.09
N VAL A 209 -10.96 58.06 -35.95
CA VAL A 209 -10.61 59.44 -35.56
C VAL A 209 -11.82 60.20 -35.00
N PRO A 210 -11.70 60.92 -33.87
CA PRO A 210 -12.77 61.74 -33.33
C PRO A 210 -12.88 63.10 -34.07
N ILE A 211 -13.69 63.16 -35.13
CA ILE A 211 -13.80 64.34 -36.04
C ILE A 211 -14.44 65.58 -35.36
N ASN A 212 -15.25 65.37 -34.32
CA ASN A 212 -16.16 66.40 -33.79
C ASN A 212 -15.58 67.32 -32.71
N LEU A 213 -14.40 67.01 -32.16
CA LEU A 213 -13.85 67.74 -31.00
C LEU A 213 -13.33 69.13 -31.42
N VAL A 214 -12.39 69.16 -32.36
CA VAL A 214 -11.75 70.41 -32.83
C VAL A 214 -12.70 71.23 -33.71
N THR A 215 -13.47 70.58 -34.59
CA THR A 215 -14.34 71.26 -35.56
C THR A 215 -15.49 72.06 -34.92
N LYS A 216 -15.99 71.65 -33.76
CA LYS A 216 -16.99 72.42 -33.00
C LYS A 216 -16.41 73.74 -32.49
N ILE A 217 -15.15 73.74 -32.07
CA ILE A 217 -14.47 74.93 -31.56
C ILE A 217 -14.14 75.87 -32.71
N GLU A 218 -13.66 75.36 -33.84
CA GLU A 218 -13.34 76.15 -35.06
C GLU A 218 -14.52 76.99 -35.55
N ASN A 219 -15.73 76.44 -35.48
CA ASN A 219 -16.95 77.10 -35.95
C ASN A 219 -17.64 77.99 -34.91
N ASN A 220 -17.01 78.25 -33.76
CA ASN A 220 -17.61 79.08 -32.72
C ASN A 220 -17.68 80.56 -33.16
N LYS A 221 -18.86 81.18 -33.03
CA LYS A 221 -19.11 82.57 -33.45
C LYS A 221 -18.27 83.60 -32.68
N LEU A 222 -17.76 83.27 -31.50
CA LEU A 222 -16.94 84.17 -30.68
C LEU A 222 -15.62 84.56 -31.36
N TRP A 223 -15.09 83.74 -32.27
CA TRP A 223 -13.86 84.06 -33.00
C TRP A 223 -14.02 85.31 -33.87
N GLY A 224 -15.17 85.45 -34.55
CA GLY A 224 -15.49 86.58 -35.42
C GLY A 224 -16.15 87.77 -34.70
N THR A 225 -16.53 87.62 -33.43
CA THR A 225 -17.23 88.67 -32.67
C THR A 225 -16.22 89.63 -32.04
N LYS A 226 -16.32 90.93 -32.28
CA LYS A 226 -15.47 91.93 -31.60
C LYS A 226 -15.94 92.11 -30.16
N VAL A 227 -15.11 91.78 -29.17
CA VAL A 227 -15.42 91.95 -27.75
C VAL A 227 -14.91 93.32 -27.31
N ILE A 228 -15.82 94.29 -27.18
CA ILE A 228 -15.54 95.67 -26.76
C ILE A 228 -16.43 95.99 -25.56
N GLY A 229 -15.99 96.89 -24.69
CA GLY A 229 -16.78 97.34 -23.55
C GLY A 229 -18.12 98.01 -23.90
N VAL A 230 -18.94 98.20 -22.86
CA VAL A 230 -20.33 98.69 -22.93
C VAL A 230 -20.44 100.03 -23.67
N GLU A 231 -21.48 100.15 -24.52
CA GLU A 231 -21.68 101.33 -25.39
C GLU A 231 -22.10 102.57 -24.60
N ASP A 232 -22.94 102.39 -23.58
CA ASP A 232 -23.69 103.45 -22.90
C ASP A 232 -22.91 104.12 -21.74
N VAL A 233 -21.58 104.12 -21.80
CA VAL A 233 -20.72 104.79 -20.81
C VAL A 233 -20.03 105.99 -21.45
N PRO A 234 -19.95 107.18 -20.82
CA PRO A 234 -19.37 108.38 -21.43
C PRO A 234 -17.96 108.21 -22.02
N ILE A 235 -17.13 107.37 -21.40
CA ILE A 235 -15.76 107.07 -21.86
C ILE A 235 -15.74 106.28 -23.19
N SER A 236 -16.80 105.55 -23.54
CA SER A 236 -16.85 104.59 -24.67
C SER A 236 -16.57 105.23 -26.02
N LYS A 237 -17.05 106.46 -26.25
CA LYS A 237 -16.96 107.18 -27.54
C LYS A 237 -15.51 107.34 -28.00
N LEU A 238 -14.63 107.77 -27.11
CA LEU A 238 -13.22 108.00 -27.43
C LEU A 238 -12.47 106.68 -27.60
N ILE A 239 -12.74 105.70 -26.74
CA ILE A 239 -12.12 104.35 -26.80
C ILE A 239 -12.37 103.70 -28.16
N ARG A 240 -13.59 103.83 -28.67
CA ARG A 240 -14.00 103.30 -29.98
C ARG A 240 -13.40 104.07 -31.13
N HIS A 241 -13.44 105.40 -31.07
CA HIS A 241 -12.90 106.25 -32.13
C HIS A 241 -11.42 105.95 -32.39
N LEU A 242 -10.65 105.72 -31.33
CA LEU A 242 -9.23 105.40 -31.42
C LEU A 242 -8.94 103.89 -31.56
N ASN A 243 -9.96 103.03 -31.44
CA ASN A 243 -9.84 101.57 -31.41
C ASN A 243 -8.81 101.06 -30.37
N MET A 244 -8.85 101.62 -29.16
CA MET A 244 -7.86 101.38 -28.09
C MET A 244 -8.40 100.52 -26.94
N SER A 245 -9.51 99.80 -27.12
CA SER A 245 -10.16 99.02 -26.06
C SER A 245 -9.20 98.06 -25.34
N ASP A 246 -8.41 97.29 -26.10
CA ASP A 246 -7.47 96.32 -25.53
C ASP A 246 -6.30 97.00 -24.80
N TRP A 247 -5.79 98.12 -25.35
CA TRP A 247 -4.74 98.91 -24.70
C TRP A 247 -5.22 99.51 -23.38
N ILE A 248 -6.46 100.01 -23.32
CA ILE A 248 -7.05 100.56 -22.09
C ILE A 248 -7.34 99.43 -21.09
N ASN A 249 -7.79 98.26 -21.55
CA ASN A 249 -8.00 97.10 -20.70
C ASN A 249 -6.68 96.59 -20.09
N ALA A 250 -5.57 96.62 -20.85
CA ALA A 250 -4.24 96.34 -20.30
C ALA A 250 -3.81 97.47 -19.34
N GLY A 251 -4.02 98.72 -19.74
CA GLY A 251 -3.65 99.92 -19.00
C GLY A 251 -4.31 100.06 -17.64
N ARG A 252 -5.59 99.67 -17.51
CA ARG A 252 -6.34 99.77 -16.24
C ARG A 252 -5.72 98.92 -15.13
N SER A 253 -5.03 97.83 -15.49
CA SER A 253 -4.36 96.96 -14.50
C SER A 253 -3.23 97.66 -13.74
N TYR A 254 -2.63 98.71 -14.31
CA TYR A 254 -1.55 99.48 -13.69
C TYR A 254 -2.06 100.61 -12.78
N ILE A 255 -3.38 100.85 -12.72
CA ILE A 255 -3.97 101.88 -11.88
C ILE A 255 -4.07 101.36 -10.44
N GLN A 256 -3.27 101.93 -9.53
CA GLN A 256 -3.31 101.57 -8.11
C GLN A 256 -4.60 102.08 -7.44
N SER A 257 -5.22 101.26 -6.58
CA SER A 257 -6.49 101.59 -5.92
C SER A 257 -6.41 102.80 -4.97
N ASN A 258 -5.22 103.09 -4.42
CA ASN A 258 -5.02 104.09 -3.37
C ASN A 258 -4.37 105.40 -3.88
N SER A 259 -4.32 105.60 -5.20
CA SER A 259 -3.66 106.77 -5.81
C SER A 259 -4.54 107.41 -6.87
N ASN A 260 -4.58 108.74 -6.88
CA ASN A 260 -5.26 109.51 -7.93
C ASN A 260 -4.30 109.89 -9.08
N ILE A 261 -3.03 109.50 -8.96
CA ILE A 261 -2.00 109.77 -9.96
C ILE A 261 -2.09 108.74 -11.07
N CYS A 262 -2.27 109.22 -12.30
CA CYS A 262 -2.27 108.36 -13.48
C CYS A 262 -0.86 107.82 -13.75
N PRO A 263 -0.66 106.50 -13.88
CA PRO A 263 0.66 105.90 -14.12
C PRO A 263 1.28 106.29 -15.48
N PHE A 264 0.47 106.79 -16.42
CA PHE A 264 0.93 107.16 -17.77
C PHE A 264 1.31 108.64 -17.88
N CYS A 265 0.44 109.55 -17.46
CA CYS A 265 0.68 111.00 -17.58
C CYS A 265 1.24 111.66 -16.31
N GLN A 266 1.33 110.90 -15.21
CA GLN A 266 1.83 111.33 -13.90
C GLN A 266 1.05 112.49 -13.24
N LYS A 267 -0.14 112.85 -13.77
CA LYS A 267 -1.03 113.86 -13.19
C LYS A 267 -2.16 113.22 -12.38
N GLY A 268 -2.75 113.99 -11.47
CA GLY A 268 -3.89 113.60 -10.62
C GLY A 268 -5.23 113.47 -11.37
N THR A 269 -5.29 112.67 -12.42
CA THR A 269 -6.43 112.57 -13.34
C THR A 269 -7.33 111.35 -13.10
N ILE A 270 -6.95 110.45 -12.18
CA ILE A 270 -7.73 109.25 -11.87
C ILE A 270 -8.73 109.57 -10.75
N THR A 271 -9.90 110.07 -11.13
CA THR A 271 -11.01 110.34 -10.20
C THR A 271 -11.86 109.08 -9.97
N ASP A 272 -12.65 109.06 -8.89
CA ASP A 272 -13.59 107.95 -8.61
C ASP A 272 -14.61 107.76 -9.74
N GLU A 273 -15.05 108.86 -10.35
CA GLU A 273 -15.93 108.85 -11.52
C GLU A 273 -15.26 108.19 -12.73
N PHE A 274 -13.98 108.48 -12.99
CA PHE A 274 -13.21 107.83 -14.07
C PHE A 274 -13.03 106.32 -13.81
N ARG A 275 -12.79 105.92 -12.56
CA ARG A 275 -12.72 104.50 -12.16
C ARG A 275 -14.05 103.80 -12.39
N LYS A 276 -15.16 104.43 -12.02
CA LYS A 276 -16.50 103.91 -12.25
C LYS A 276 -16.79 103.75 -13.73
N GLN A 277 -16.51 104.77 -14.56
CA GLN A 277 -16.67 104.67 -16.01
C GLN A 277 -15.79 103.58 -16.65
N LEU A 278 -14.55 103.38 -16.16
CA LEU A 278 -13.70 102.26 -16.62
C LEU A 278 -14.26 100.89 -16.19
N SER A 279 -14.80 100.78 -14.98
CA SER A 279 -15.42 99.56 -14.48
C SER A 279 -16.72 99.23 -15.24
N ASP A 280 -17.57 100.23 -15.47
CA ASP A 280 -18.83 100.10 -16.20
C ASP A 280 -18.58 99.79 -17.68
N PHE A 281 -17.50 100.33 -18.26
CA PHE A 281 -17.11 100.00 -19.64
C PHE A 281 -16.66 98.53 -19.76
N PHE A 282 -15.92 97.99 -18.79
CA PHE A 282 -15.47 96.60 -18.78
C PHE A 282 -16.26 95.75 -17.78
N ASP A 283 -17.56 95.65 -18.03
CA ASP A 283 -18.56 95.01 -17.19
C ASP A 283 -18.46 93.47 -17.11
N ALA A 284 -19.42 92.84 -16.44
CA ALA A 284 -19.49 91.39 -16.32
C ALA A 284 -19.56 90.70 -17.68
N THR A 285 -20.32 91.24 -18.64
CA THR A 285 -20.50 90.66 -19.99
C THR A 285 -19.21 90.67 -20.81
N TYR A 286 -18.41 91.73 -20.71
CA TYR A 286 -17.07 91.77 -21.31
C TYR A 286 -16.16 90.69 -20.71
N ASN A 287 -16.10 90.58 -19.39
CA ASN A 287 -15.24 89.61 -18.71
C ASN A 287 -15.68 88.16 -18.98
N GLU A 288 -16.99 87.88 -19.03
CA GLU A 288 -17.54 86.58 -19.44
C GLU A 288 -17.11 86.20 -20.85
N SER A 289 -17.18 87.15 -21.79
CA SER A 289 -16.76 86.92 -23.19
C SER A 289 -15.27 86.64 -23.31
N VAL A 290 -14.43 87.38 -22.58
CA VAL A 290 -12.97 87.15 -22.54
C VAL A 290 -12.64 85.78 -21.91
N ASN A 291 -13.32 85.41 -20.82
CA ASN A 291 -13.14 84.11 -20.17
C ASN A 291 -13.60 82.95 -21.07
N ALA A 292 -14.71 83.12 -21.81
CA ALA A 292 -15.19 82.16 -22.78
C ALA A 292 -14.18 81.96 -23.94
N ILE A 293 -13.57 83.04 -24.45
CA ILE A 293 -12.50 82.95 -25.47
C ILE A 293 -11.29 82.18 -24.93
N LYS A 294 -10.86 82.44 -23.69
CA LYS A 294 -9.76 81.71 -23.05
C LYS A 294 -10.09 80.22 -22.90
N ALA A 295 -11.28 79.89 -22.39
CA ALA A 295 -11.70 78.50 -22.25
C ALA A 295 -11.77 77.77 -23.61
N LEU A 296 -12.26 78.44 -24.66
CA LEU A 296 -12.25 77.88 -26.02
C LEU A 296 -10.83 77.70 -26.57
N SER A 297 -9.92 78.61 -26.28
CA SER A 297 -8.49 78.50 -26.63
C SER A 297 -7.85 77.28 -25.98
N ASP A 298 -8.02 77.12 -24.66
CA ASP A 298 -7.42 76.02 -23.89
C ASP A 298 -7.97 74.66 -24.35
N ASN A 299 -9.28 74.60 -24.60
CA ASN A 299 -9.92 73.41 -25.17
C ASN A 299 -9.40 73.10 -26.58
N TYR A 300 -9.23 74.11 -27.45
CA TYR A 300 -8.69 73.91 -28.78
C TYR A 300 -7.26 73.37 -28.76
N LEU A 301 -6.39 73.94 -27.91
CA LEU A 301 -5.01 73.49 -27.76
C LEU A 301 -4.96 72.03 -27.30
N THR A 302 -5.71 71.71 -26.25
CA THR A 302 -5.80 70.36 -25.68
C THR A 302 -6.35 69.35 -26.70
N ASP A 303 -7.48 69.64 -27.33
CA ASP A 303 -8.12 68.73 -28.28
C ASP A 303 -7.29 68.53 -29.55
N SER A 304 -6.65 69.59 -30.05
CA SER A 304 -5.79 69.51 -31.23
C SER A 304 -4.49 68.74 -30.96
N ASP A 305 -3.87 68.91 -29.80
CA ASP A 305 -2.70 68.10 -29.39
C ASP A 305 -3.07 66.62 -29.20
N ASN A 306 -4.22 66.34 -28.57
CA ASN A 306 -4.71 64.97 -28.38
C ASN A 306 -4.94 64.25 -29.72
N ILE A 307 -5.58 64.92 -30.68
CA ILE A 307 -5.82 64.35 -32.01
C ILE A 307 -4.48 64.10 -32.74
N LEU A 308 -3.56 65.07 -32.75
CA LEU A 308 -2.28 64.89 -33.42
C LEU A 308 -1.44 63.79 -32.78
N SER A 309 -1.43 63.70 -31.44
CA SER A 309 -0.75 62.64 -30.70
C SER A 309 -1.34 61.26 -31.02
N PHE A 310 -2.67 61.13 -31.02
CA PHE A 310 -3.37 59.90 -31.39
C PHE A 310 -3.01 59.44 -32.81
N LEU A 311 -3.03 60.35 -33.78
CA LEU A 311 -2.71 60.04 -35.17
C LEU A 311 -1.24 59.64 -35.37
N ARG A 312 -0.30 60.34 -34.71
CA ARG A 312 1.12 59.97 -34.71
C ARG A 312 1.38 58.62 -34.05
N GLY A 313 0.62 58.29 -32.99
CA GLY A 313 0.66 56.98 -32.35
C GLY A 313 0.25 55.86 -33.31
N ILE A 314 -0.83 56.06 -34.09
CA ILE A 314 -1.24 55.12 -35.15
C ILE A 314 -0.13 54.99 -36.20
N LEU A 315 0.39 56.11 -36.72
CA LEU A 315 1.45 56.11 -37.74
C LEU A 315 2.69 55.33 -37.27
N SER A 316 3.17 55.57 -36.05
CA SER A 316 4.33 54.88 -35.48
C SER A 316 4.12 53.37 -35.35
N ARG A 317 2.93 52.94 -34.89
CA ARG A 317 2.60 51.52 -34.78
C ARG A 317 2.55 50.83 -36.14
N GLU A 318 1.84 51.43 -37.11
CA GLU A 318 1.65 50.80 -38.41
C GLU A 318 2.90 50.84 -39.30
N LYS A 319 3.81 51.81 -39.10
CA LYS A 319 5.10 51.86 -39.83
C LYS A 319 6.02 50.70 -39.48
N ASN A 320 5.90 50.16 -38.26
CA ASN A 320 6.66 49.00 -37.79
C ASN A 320 5.92 47.66 -38.00
N ASN A 321 4.71 47.68 -38.58
CA ASN A 321 3.88 46.50 -38.78
C ASN A 321 4.10 45.94 -40.20
N PRO A 322 4.76 44.77 -40.38
CA PRO A 322 5.03 44.20 -41.69
C PRO A 322 3.75 43.78 -42.45
N ASN A 323 2.62 43.64 -41.74
CA ASN A 323 1.33 43.26 -42.30
C ASN A 323 0.35 44.44 -42.40
N THR A 324 0.84 45.68 -42.26
CA THR A 324 -0.01 46.87 -42.34
C THR A 324 -0.80 46.93 -43.64
N LYS A 325 -2.07 47.30 -43.54
CA LYS A 325 -2.95 47.60 -44.68
C LYS A 325 -3.18 49.11 -44.82
N LEU A 326 -2.52 49.92 -44.01
CA LEU A 326 -2.58 51.38 -44.04
C LEU A 326 -1.60 51.91 -45.07
N ASN A 327 -2.06 52.81 -45.95
CA ASN A 327 -1.17 53.57 -46.81
C ASN A 327 -0.39 54.60 -45.97
N ILE A 328 0.81 54.21 -45.53
CA ILE A 328 1.64 55.00 -44.59
C ILE A 328 1.98 56.37 -45.18
N GLU A 329 2.36 56.43 -46.46
CA GLU A 329 2.76 57.68 -47.13
C GLU A 329 1.59 58.66 -47.19
N GLU A 330 0.42 58.20 -47.64
CA GLU A 330 -0.77 59.04 -47.75
C GLU A 330 -1.28 59.50 -46.38
N PHE A 331 -1.19 58.64 -45.37
CA PHE A 331 -1.57 58.95 -43.99
C PHE A 331 -0.63 59.98 -43.36
N GLU A 332 0.69 59.84 -43.56
CA GLU A 332 1.71 60.78 -43.07
C GLU A 332 1.54 62.17 -43.70
N ILE A 333 1.27 62.25 -45.00
CA ILE A 333 0.96 63.51 -45.71
C ILE A 333 -0.30 64.16 -45.13
N ALA A 334 -1.36 63.39 -44.91
CA ALA A 334 -2.62 63.92 -44.37
C ALA A 334 -2.48 64.45 -42.93
N ILE A 335 -1.66 63.78 -42.09
CA ILE A 335 -1.33 64.27 -40.73
C ILE A 335 -0.55 65.58 -40.80
N SER A 336 0.40 65.70 -41.73
CA SER A 336 1.21 66.91 -41.91
C SER A 336 0.35 68.12 -42.31
N ASP A 337 -0.56 67.94 -43.27
CA ASP A 337 -1.51 69.00 -43.69
C ASP A 337 -2.42 69.46 -42.53
N LEU A 338 -2.97 68.51 -41.75
CA LEU A 338 -3.74 68.83 -40.54
C LEU A 338 -2.90 69.58 -39.51
N SER A 339 -1.66 69.15 -39.27
CA SER A 339 -0.75 69.79 -38.30
C SER A 339 -0.44 71.24 -38.67
N ASN A 340 -0.28 71.53 -39.97
CA ASN A 340 -0.02 72.89 -40.45
C ASN A 340 -1.24 73.80 -40.25
N SER A 341 -2.44 73.32 -40.60
CA SER A 341 -3.67 74.09 -40.38
C SER A 341 -3.96 74.34 -38.90
N ILE A 342 -3.72 73.34 -38.03
CA ILE A 342 -3.84 73.52 -36.57
C ILE A 342 -2.87 74.60 -36.07
N SER A 343 -1.61 74.60 -36.53
CA SER A 343 -0.64 75.65 -36.17
C SER A 343 -1.09 77.05 -36.60
N ASN A 344 -1.67 77.19 -37.80
CA ASN A 344 -2.24 78.47 -38.25
C ASN A 344 -3.36 78.93 -37.32
N ASN A 345 -4.30 78.04 -37.00
CA ASN A 345 -5.40 78.33 -36.08
C ASN A 345 -4.89 78.71 -34.68
N ARG A 346 -3.85 78.04 -34.16
CA ARG A 346 -3.23 78.40 -32.87
C ARG A 346 -2.73 79.83 -32.85
N ASN A 347 -2.08 80.29 -33.93
CA ASN A 347 -1.62 81.67 -34.04
C ASN A 347 -2.79 82.67 -34.08
N LEU A 348 -3.87 82.35 -34.80
CA LEU A 348 -5.07 83.19 -34.86
C LEU A 348 -5.78 83.27 -33.49
N ILE A 349 -5.89 82.15 -32.79
CA ILE A 349 -6.45 82.07 -31.44
C ILE A 349 -5.61 82.88 -30.46
N ALA A 350 -4.28 82.74 -30.48
CA ALA A 350 -3.38 83.49 -29.62
C ALA A 350 -3.54 85.01 -29.82
N ASN A 351 -3.64 85.47 -31.08
CA ASN A 351 -3.90 86.87 -31.39
C ASN A 351 -5.27 87.33 -30.84
N LYS A 352 -6.31 86.51 -30.94
CA LYS A 352 -7.65 86.82 -30.42
C LYS A 352 -7.72 86.86 -28.88
N VAL A 353 -6.94 86.02 -28.21
CA VAL A 353 -6.82 86.02 -26.73
C VAL A 353 -6.08 87.26 -26.25
N ALA A 354 -5.02 87.67 -26.95
CA ALA A 354 -4.26 88.89 -26.64
C ALA A 354 -5.06 90.18 -26.94
N GLU A 355 -5.82 90.17 -28.03
CA GLU A 355 -6.63 91.30 -28.52
C GLU A 355 -8.11 90.87 -28.70
N PRO A 356 -8.92 90.81 -27.62
CA PRO A 356 -10.34 90.43 -27.70
C PRO A 356 -11.18 91.27 -28.68
N SER A 357 -10.76 92.52 -28.95
CA SER A 357 -11.43 93.40 -29.92
C SER A 357 -11.21 92.98 -31.39
N ARG A 358 -10.21 92.14 -31.67
CA ARG A 358 -9.86 91.67 -33.02
C ARG A 358 -10.84 90.59 -33.50
N SER A 359 -11.21 90.60 -34.78
CA SER A 359 -11.98 89.51 -35.38
C SER A 359 -11.04 88.53 -36.09
N VAL A 360 -11.18 87.23 -35.83
CA VAL A 360 -10.41 86.16 -36.49
C VAL A 360 -11.35 85.10 -37.08
N ILE A 361 -10.93 84.49 -38.19
CA ILE A 361 -11.65 83.38 -38.84
C ILE A 361 -10.70 82.19 -38.82
N LEU A 362 -11.09 81.11 -38.15
CA LEU A 362 -10.30 79.89 -38.10
C LEU A 362 -10.52 79.05 -39.37
N GLU A 363 -9.48 78.36 -39.82
CA GLU A 363 -9.57 77.34 -40.86
C GLU A 363 -10.39 76.15 -40.34
N ASN A 364 -11.32 75.64 -41.16
CA ASN A 364 -12.12 74.46 -40.82
C ASN A 364 -11.38 73.18 -41.23
N ASN A 365 -11.13 72.31 -40.25
CA ASN A 365 -10.38 71.06 -40.44
C ASN A 365 -11.25 69.82 -40.68
N SER A 366 -12.58 69.97 -40.84
CA SER A 366 -13.49 68.84 -41.08
C SER A 366 -13.11 68.02 -42.31
N GLY A 367 -12.72 68.67 -43.42
CA GLY A 367 -12.30 68.00 -44.65
C GLY A 367 -11.00 67.19 -44.48
N ARG A 368 -10.01 67.76 -43.77
CA ARG A 368 -8.73 67.09 -43.49
C ARG A 368 -8.93 65.88 -42.57
N LEU A 369 -9.71 66.04 -41.50
CA LEU A 369 -10.06 64.94 -40.59
C LEU A 369 -10.88 63.84 -41.28
N SER A 370 -11.77 64.21 -42.19
CA SER A 370 -12.55 63.26 -43.00
C SER A 370 -11.66 62.46 -43.94
N LYS A 371 -10.67 63.09 -44.58
CA LYS A 371 -9.66 62.41 -45.42
C LYS A 371 -8.83 61.41 -44.62
N ILE A 372 -8.38 61.78 -43.43
CA ILE A 372 -7.65 60.87 -42.53
C ILE A 372 -8.54 59.70 -42.13
N SER A 373 -9.82 59.97 -41.80
CA SER A 373 -10.79 58.93 -41.48
C SER A 373 -11.05 57.97 -42.65
N SER A 374 -11.12 58.47 -43.90
CA SER A 374 -11.31 57.61 -45.07
C SER A 374 -10.14 56.67 -45.32
N ILE A 375 -8.90 57.15 -45.12
CA ILE A 375 -7.70 56.31 -45.24
C ILE A 375 -7.75 55.15 -44.24
N ILE A 376 -8.14 55.42 -42.98
CA ILE A 376 -8.32 54.39 -41.95
C ILE A 376 -9.45 53.41 -42.31
N GLN A 377 -10.57 53.90 -42.84
CA GLN A 377 -11.70 53.05 -43.24
C GLN A 377 -11.34 52.10 -44.39
N ILE A 378 -10.54 52.55 -45.36
CA ILE A 378 -10.04 51.70 -46.45
C ILE A 378 -9.15 50.58 -45.89
N ALA A 379 -8.21 50.93 -45.01
CA ALA A 379 -7.34 49.96 -44.34
C ALA A 379 -8.13 48.92 -43.52
N ASN A 380 -9.10 49.38 -42.72
CA ASN A 380 -9.97 48.51 -41.91
C ASN A 380 -10.86 47.59 -42.77
N SER A 381 -11.29 48.05 -43.95
CA SER A 381 -12.03 47.21 -44.89
C SER A 381 -11.16 46.08 -45.45
N ALA A 382 -9.89 46.36 -45.74
CA ALA A 382 -8.92 45.35 -46.17
C ALA A 382 -8.58 44.36 -45.04
N ILE A 383 -8.42 44.84 -43.80
CA ILE A 383 -8.21 44.00 -42.61
C ILE A 383 -9.42 43.07 -42.38
N SER A 384 -10.64 43.60 -42.48
CA SER A 384 -11.85 42.80 -42.29
C SER A 384 -11.98 41.68 -43.32
N LYS A 385 -11.69 41.96 -44.60
CA LYS A 385 -11.66 40.93 -45.66
C LYS A 385 -10.61 39.85 -45.38
N HIS A 386 -9.42 40.24 -44.92
CA HIS A 386 -8.35 39.30 -44.56
C HIS A 386 -8.75 38.41 -43.38
N ASN A 387 -9.30 38.99 -42.31
CA ASN A 387 -9.75 38.25 -41.13
C ASN A 387 -10.89 37.28 -41.47
N GLN A 388 -11.83 37.68 -42.34
CA GLN A 388 -12.91 36.81 -42.79
C GLN A 388 -12.39 35.58 -43.57
N LEU A 389 -11.35 35.75 -44.39
CA LEU A 389 -10.70 34.62 -45.06
C LEU A 389 -10.05 33.65 -44.06
N ILE A 390 -9.40 34.19 -43.02
CA ILE A 390 -8.80 33.37 -41.95
C ILE A 390 -9.85 32.62 -41.14
N GLU A 391 -10.95 33.29 -40.77
CA GLU A 391 -12.05 32.68 -40.02
C GLU A 391 -12.67 31.51 -40.80
N ASN A 392 -12.87 31.68 -42.10
CA ASN A 392 -13.35 30.61 -42.98
C ASN A 392 -12.36 29.43 -43.01
N ILE A 393 -11.05 29.69 -43.16
CA ILE A 393 -10.01 28.64 -43.11
C ILE A 393 -10.01 27.93 -41.76
N ASN A 394 -10.11 28.64 -40.64
CA ASN A 394 -10.15 28.06 -39.30
C ASN A 394 -11.40 27.20 -39.07
N THR A 395 -12.54 27.64 -39.60
CA THR A 395 -13.80 26.88 -39.58
C THR A 395 -13.67 25.60 -40.39
N GLU A 396 -13.11 25.67 -41.60
CA GLU A 396 -12.85 24.49 -42.42
C GLU A 396 -11.86 23.52 -41.77
N LYS A 397 -10.80 24.02 -41.14
CA LYS A 397 -9.84 23.20 -40.37
C LYS A 397 -10.53 22.44 -39.24
N LYS A 398 -11.39 23.09 -38.45
CA LYS A 398 -12.17 22.46 -37.37
C LYS A 398 -13.13 21.39 -37.91
N GLN A 399 -13.84 21.70 -38.99
CA GLN A 399 -14.74 20.75 -39.65
C GLN A 399 -13.98 19.53 -40.19
N LEU A 400 -12.80 19.72 -40.76
CA LEU A 400 -11.99 18.62 -41.27
C LEU A 400 -11.50 17.68 -40.15
N ILE A 401 -11.08 18.25 -39.01
CA ILE A 401 -10.69 17.45 -37.83
C ILE A 401 -11.88 16.62 -37.33
N LEU A 402 -13.09 17.20 -37.29
CA LEU A 402 -14.32 16.48 -36.93
C LEU A 402 -14.60 15.33 -37.90
N LEU A 403 -14.51 15.58 -39.21
CA LEU A 403 -14.70 14.56 -40.24
C LEU A 403 -13.70 13.40 -40.11
N ALA A 404 -12.43 13.69 -39.80
CA ALA A 404 -11.42 12.66 -39.56
C ALA A 404 -11.78 11.77 -38.36
N TRP A 405 -12.23 12.36 -37.25
CA TRP A 405 -12.67 11.61 -36.06
C TRP A 405 -13.90 10.75 -36.33
N GLN A 406 -14.90 11.30 -37.02
CA GLN A 406 -16.09 10.56 -37.43
C GLN A 406 -15.72 9.37 -38.35
N PHE A 407 -14.73 9.54 -39.25
CA PHE A 407 -14.27 8.46 -40.14
C PHE A 407 -13.65 7.32 -39.32
N PHE A 408 -12.80 7.64 -38.34
CA PHE A 408 -12.22 6.63 -37.45
C PHE A 408 -13.32 5.89 -36.67
N CYS A 409 -14.29 6.62 -36.09
CA CYS A 409 -15.37 6.01 -35.33
C CYS A 409 -16.25 5.08 -36.18
N THR A 410 -16.50 5.47 -37.44
CA THR A 410 -17.27 4.64 -38.39
C THR A 410 -16.50 3.39 -38.79
N SER A 411 -15.19 3.52 -39.03
CA SER A 411 -14.32 2.43 -39.48
C SER A 411 -14.15 1.33 -38.43
N PHE A 412 -14.14 1.68 -37.14
CA PHE A 412 -13.98 0.75 -36.02
C PHE A 412 -15.27 0.52 -35.23
N LYS A 413 -16.43 0.75 -35.85
CA LYS A 413 -17.75 0.66 -35.18
C LYS A 413 -18.02 -0.74 -34.63
N ASN A 414 -17.65 -1.77 -35.37
CA ASN A 414 -17.90 -3.16 -34.97
C ASN A 414 -17.05 -3.57 -33.76
N GLU A 415 -15.76 -3.23 -33.79
CA GLU A 415 -14.80 -3.47 -32.72
C GLU A 415 -15.18 -2.69 -31.46
N THR A 416 -15.62 -1.43 -31.64
CA THR A 416 -16.09 -0.58 -30.55
C THR A 416 -17.35 -1.16 -29.91
N ASN A 417 -18.32 -1.61 -30.70
CA ASN A 417 -19.54 -2.26 -30.19
C ASN A 417 -19.22 -3.57 -29.45
N ALA A 418 -18.33 -4.40 -30.00
CA ALA A 418 -17.88 -5.64 -29.36
C ALA A 418 -17.20 -5.36 -28.01
N TYR A 419 -16.32 -4.36 -27.97
CA TYR A 419 -15.67 -3.89 -26.74
C TYR A 419 -16.69 -3.40 -25.69
N LEU A 420 -17.63 -2.53 -26.10
CA LEU A 420 -18.65 -1.98 -25.20
C LEU A 420 -19.60 -3.06 -24.66
N GLN A 421 -19.98 -4.03 -25.48
CA GLN A 421 -20.82 -5.14 -25.01
C GLN A 421 -20.08 -6.04 -24.03
N LYS A 422 -18.82 -6.39 -24.34
CA LYS A 422 -18.02 -7.28 -23.49
C LYS A 422 -17.68 -6.64 -22.15
N THR A 423 -17.25 -5.37 -22.14
CA THR A 423 -16.98 -4.62 -20.90
C THR A 423 -18.24 -4.48 -20.04
N LYS A 424 -19.39 -4.16 -20.64
CA LYS A 424 -20.68 -4.10 -19.94
C LYS A 424 -21.10 -5.45 -19.35
N GLY A 425 -20.84 -6.55 -20.05
CA GLY A 425 -21.08 -7.91 -19.57
C GLY A 425 -20.21 -8.26 -18.35
N LEU A 426 -18.90 -8.00 -18.45
CA LEU A 426 -17.94 -8.24 -17.36
C LEU A 426 -18.28 -7.39 -16.12
N GLN A 427 -18.58 -6.10 -16.31
CA GLN A 427 -18.91 -5.20 -15.20
C GLN A 427 -20.23 -5.56 -14.49
N ARG A 428 -21.23 -6.06 -15.24
CA ARG A 428 -22.44 -6.66 -14.66
C ARG A 428 -22.12 -7.92 -13.86
N GLY A 429 -21.26 -8.79 -14.38
CA GLY A 429 -20.80 -9.99 -13.67
C GLY A 429 -20.13 -9.66 -12.33
N ILE A 430 -19.20 -8.70 -12.35
CA ILE A 430 -18.52 -8.19 -11.14
C ILE A 430 -19.52 -7.63 -10.14
N THR A 431 -20.46 -6.80 -10.58
CA THR A 431 -21.47 -6.18 -9.70
C THR A 431 -22.37 -7.24 -9.03
N ASN A 432 -22.81 -8.24 -9.80
CA ASN A 432 -23.63 -9.34 -9.28
C ASN A 432 -22.86 -10.19 -8.27
N LEU A 433 -21.60 -10.54 -8.55
CA LEU A 433 -20.76 -11.30 -7.62
C LEU A 433 -20.42 -10.53 -6.36
N ASN A 434 -20.08 -9.24 -6.46
CA ASN A 434 -19.86 -8.38 -5.30
C ASN A 434 -21.10 -8.31 -4.38
N THR A 435 -22.29 -8.29 -4.96
CA THR A 435 -23.54 -8.32 -4.19
C THR A 435 -23.69 -9.63 -3.42
N LYS A 436 -23.33 -10.78 -4.02
CA LYS A 436 -23.34 -12.09 -3.37
C LYS A 436 -22.26 -12.20 -2.28
N HIS A 437 -21.04 -11.74 -2.58
CA HIS A 437 -19.91 -11.69 -1.65
C HIS A 437 -20.25 -10.88 -0.40
N ASN A 438 -20.84 -9.70 -0.55
CA ASN A 438 -21.25 -8.88 0.59
C ASN A 438 -22.32 -9.56 1.46
N LYS A 439 -23.29 -10.26 0.86
CA LYS A 439 -24.26 -11.06 1.62
C LYS A 439 -23.59 -12.21 2.37
N GLN A 440 -22.61 -12.85 1.75
CA GLN A 440 -21.85 -13.94 2.36
C GLN A 440 -21.03 -13.47 3.57
N LEU A 441 -20.37 -12.31 3.47
CA LEU A 441 -19.65 -11.70 4.59
C LEU A 441 -20.56 -11.37 5.77
N LEU A 442 -21.79 -10.92 5.52
CA LEU A 442 -22.79 -10.70 6.57
C LEU A 442 -23.18 -12.00 7.27
N LEU A 443 -23.39 -13.08 6.51
CA LEU A 443 -23.65 -14.41 7.06
C LEU A 443 -22.49 -14.92 7.94
N ILE A 444 -21.25 -14.81 7.46
CA ILE A 444 -20.04 -15.18 8.22
C ILE A 444 -19.97 -14.42 9.54
N ARG A 445 -20.22 -13.11 9.52
CA ARG A 445 -20.24 -12.29 10.75
C ARG A 445 -21.36 -12.71 11.71
N GLY A 446 -22.54 -13.03 11.19
CA GLY A 446 -23.66 -13.54 11.99
C GLY A 446 -23.31 -14.86 12.68
N LEU A 447 -22.83 -15.84 11.92
CA LEU A 447 -22.44 -17.15 12.44
C LEU A 447 -21.32 -17.05 13.49
N LYS A 448 -20.32 -16.20 13.29
CA LYS A 448 -19.26 -15.96 14.29
C LYS A 448 -19.83 -15.43 15.61
N ARG A 449 -20.72 -14.43 15.57
CA ARG A 449 -21.36 -13.89 16.77
C ARG A 449 -22.22 -14.94 17.49
N GLU A 450 -22.98 -15.72 16.75
CA GLU A 450 -23.81 -16.78 17.34
C GLU A 450 -22.95 -17.86 18.03
N ILE A 451 -21.80 -18.22 17.45
CA ILE A 451 -20.84 -19.14 18.07
C ILE A 451 -20.24 -18.52 19.34
N GLU A 452 -19.87 -17.24 19.31
CA GLU A 452 -19.35 -16.51 20.46
C GLU A 452 -20.37 -16.47 21.62
N ASP A 453 -21.62 -16.11 21.34
CA ASP A 453 -22.66 -15.98 22.35
C ASP A 453 -23.07 -17.34 22.94
N LEU A 454 -23.14 -18.40 22.12
CA LEU A 454 -23.32 -19.76 22.61
C LEU A 454 -22.14 -20.19 23.48
N SER A 455 -20.90 -19.85 23.10
CA SER A 455 -19.71 -20.23 23.87
C SER A 455 -19.72 -19.58 25.26
N LYS A 456 -20.06 -18.28 25.39
CA LYS A 456 -20.10 -17.60 26.70
C LYS A 456 -20.99 -18.29 27.71
N ASN A 457 -22.21 -18.68 27.31
CA ASN A 457 -23.24 -19.19 28.21
C ASN A 457 -22.88 -20.53 28.88
N ILE A 458 -21.90 -21.26 28.36
CA ILE A 458 -21.64 -22.65 28.74
C ILE A 458 -20.27 -22.83 29.42
N THR A 459 -19.56 -21.72 29.66
CA THR A 459 -18.14 -21.77 30.04
C THR A 459 -17.96 -21.36 31.50
N SER A 460 -17.14 -22.13 32.22
CA SER A 460 -16.92 -21.93 33.65
C SER A 460 -15.47 -22.28 33.99
N VAL A 461 -14.98 -21.62 35.03
CA VAL A 461 -13.64 -21.80 35.58
C VAL A 461 -13.58 -23.00 36.54
N GLN A 462 -14.68 -23.27 37.26
CA GLN A 462 -14.78 -24.38 38.24
C GLN A 462 -14.40 -25.77 37.71
N PRO A 463 -14.83 -26.23 36.51
CA PRO A 463 -14.48 -27.57 36.04
C PRO A 463 -12.98 -27.79 35.85
N ALA A 464 -12.24 -26.75 35.47
CA ALA A 464 -10.78 -26.82 35.37
C ALA A 464 -10.13 -26.96 36.76
N ILE A 465 -10.67 -26.29 37.79
CA ILE A 465 -10.23 -26.43 39.18
C ILE A 465 -10.46 -27.85 39.68
N ASP A 466 -11.68 -28.36 39.50
CA ASP A 466 -12.08 -29.69 39.95
C ASP A 466 -11.20 -30.76 39.30
N GLU A 467 -10.91 -30.63 38.00
CA GLU A 467 -10.07 -31.57 37.27
C GLU A 467 -8.60 -31.54 37.73
N ILE A 468 -8.03 -30.36 37.96
CA ILE A 468 -6.66 -30.23 38.49
C ILE A 468 -6.60 -30.87 39.89
N ASN A 469 -7.52 -30.55 40.79
CA ASN A 469 -7.53 -31.10 42.15
C ASN A 469 -7.78 -32.61 42.17
N ARG A 470 -8.66 -33.11 41.30
CA ARG A 470 -8.89 -34.55 41.11
C ARG A 470 -7.61 -35.25 40.68
N THR A 471 -6.88 -34.64 39.75
CA THR A 471 -5.61 -35.17 39.23
C THR A 471 -4.55 -35.17 40.34
N LEU A 472 -4.37 -34.06 41.07
CA LEU A 472 -3.45 -33.97 42.21
C LEU A 472 -3.72 -35.09 43.25
N THR A 473 -4.99 -35.25 43.63
CA THR A 473 -5.43 -36.24 44.63
C THR A 473 -5.21 -37.68 44.14
N ALA A 474 -5.54 -37.97 42.88
CA ALA A 474 -5.36 -39.30 42.29
C ALA A 474 -3.90 -39.75 42.27
N TYR A 475 -2.96 -38.80 42.24
CA TYR A 475 -1.52 -39.06 42.27
C TYR A 475 -0.90 -38.88 43.66
N GLY A 476 -1.71 -38.81 44.72
CA GLY A 476 -1.26 -38.79 46.11
C GLY A 476 -0.77 -37.42 46.62
N ILE A 477 -0.89 -36.36 45.81
CA ILE A 477 -0.53 -35.00 46.20
C ILE A 477 -1.73 -34.37 46.92
N THR A 478 -1.66 -34.32 48.25
CA THR A 478 -2.75 -33.84 49.13
C THR A 478 -2.32 -32.68 50.03
N ASN A 479 -1.05 -32.28 49.95
CA ASN A 479 -0.43 -31.22 50.75
C ASN A 479 -0.74 -29.79 50.22
N PHE A 480 -1.29 -29.68 49.01
CA PHE A 480 -1.85 -28.44 48.45
C PHE A 480 -2.98 -28.73 47.46
N HIS A 481 -3.82 -27.73 47.20
CA HIS A 481 -4.89 -27.75 46.20
C HIS A 481 -5.03 -26.34 45.58
N ILE A 482 -5.79 -26.24 44.49
CA ILE A 482 -6.16 -24.94 43.92
C ILE A 482 -7.63 -24.60 44.20
N ARG A 483 -7.92 -23.33 44.42
CA ARG A 483 -9.28 -22.81 44.63
C ARG A 483 -9.47 -21.47 43.90
N PRO A 484 -10.72 -21.00 43.69
CA PRO A 484 -10.95 -19.64 43.20
C PRO A 484 -10.35 -18.59 44.16
N PHE A 485 -9.82 -17.49 43.63
CA PHE A 485 -9.29 -16.40 44.44
C PHE A 485 -10.44 -15.67 45.14
N ASP A 486 -10.29 -15.38 46.43
CA ASP A 486 -11.40 -14.88 47.27
C ASP A 486 -11.99 -13.55 46.77
N SER A 487 -11.20 -12.72 46.08
CA SER A 487 -11.66 -11.45 45.50
C SER A 487 -12.03 -11.52 44.02
N ASP A 488 -11.73 -12.62 43.32
CA ASP A 488 -12.01 -12.82 41.90
C ASP A 488 -12.17 -14.30 41.57
N ALA A 489 -13.41 -14.74 41.37
CA ALA A 489 -13.74 -16.13 41.07
C ALA A 489 -13.14 -16.63 39.74
N ASN A 490 -12.67 -15.73 38.86
CA ASN A 490 -12.01 -16.04 37.61
C ASN A 490 -10.49 -16.12 37.73
N GLN A 491 -9.94 -16.14 38.94
CA GLN A 491 -8.53 -16.38 39.21
C GLN A 491 -8.37 -17.57 40.17
N TYR A 492 -7.21 -18.22 40.14
CA TYR A 492 -6.88 -19.31 41.05
C TYR A 492 -5.86 -18.86 42.10
N GLN A 493 -5.97 -19.48 43.26
CA GLN A 493 -4.98 -19.46 44.33
C GLN A 493 -4.55 -20.89 44.66
N ILE A 494 -3.26 -21.07 44.94
CA ILE A 494 -2.75 -22.33 45.49
C ILE A 494 -2.77 -22.23 47.02
N CYS A 495 -3.48 -23.16 47.65
CA CYS A 495 -3.67 -23.20 49.10
C CYS A 495 -3.11 -24.49 49.69
N ARG A 496 -2.51 -24.37 50.88
CA ARG A 496 -2.18 -25.51 51.74
C ARG A 496 -3.44 -26.07 52.40
N SER A 497 -3.33 -27.25 53.00
CA SER A 497 -4.41 -27.90 53.74
C SER A 497 -4.91 -27.07 54.93
N ASP A 498 -4.08 -26.17 55.48
CA ASP A 498 -4.41 -25.23 56.56
C ASP A 498 -5.05 -23.91 56.07
N GLY A 499 -5.22 -23.75 54.75
CA GLY A 499 -5.79 -22.55 54.12
C GLY A 499 -4.80 -21.43 53.82
N SER A 500 -3.52 -21.58 54.19
CA SER A 500 -2.46 -20.60 53.87
C SER A 500 -2.06 -20.64 52.39
N THR A 501 -1.49 -19.54 51.87
CA THR A 501 -1.02 -19.47 50.48
C THR A 501 0.28 -20.28 50.31
N ALA A 502 0.30 -21.20 49.35
CA ALA A 502 1.40 -22.17 49.23
C ALA A 502 2.62 -21.67 48.41
N LEU A 503 2.50 -20.58 47.65
CA LEU A 503 3.43 -20.25 46.55
C LEU A 503 4.92 -20.23 46.92
N SER A 504 5.29 -19.64 48.06
CA SER A 504 6.68 -19.52 48.50
C SER A 504 7.25 -20.81 49.13
N THR A 505 6.41 -21.83 49.30
CA THR A 505 6.74 -23.06 50.04
C THR A 505 6.68 -24.32 49.17
N LEU A 506 6.30 -24.21 47.90
CA LEU A 506 6.28 -25.32 46.96
C LEU A 506 7.70 -25.63 46.48
N SER A 507 8.00 -26.92 46.32
CA SER A 507 9.23 -27.37 45.66
C SER A 507 9.18 -27.08 44.15
N GLU A 508 10.35 -27.02 43.50
CA GLU A 508 10.42 -26.87 42.03
C GLU A 508 9.63 -27.97 41.29
N GLY A 509 9.62 -29.19 41.82
CA GLY A 509 8.88 -30.31 41.24
C GLY A 509 7.36 -30.10 41.31
N GLU A 510 6.85 -29.66 42.46
CA GLU A 510 5.43 -29.35 42.63
C GLU A 510 4.98 -28.18 41.75
N ILE A 511 5.81 -27.13 41.64
CA ILE A 511 5.55 -25.99 40.74
C ILE A 511 5.50 -26.47 39.28
N THR A 512 6.46 -27.30 38.87
CA THR A 512 6.51 -27.83 37.50
C THR A 512 5.31 -28.71 37.21
N PHE A 513 4.84 -29.50 38.18
CA PHE A 513 3.68 -30.35 37.99
C PHE A 513 2.37 -29.55 37.93
N ILE A 514 2.12 -28.64 38.87
CA ILE A 514 0.89 -27.83 38.86
C ILE A 514 0.81 -26.90 37.65
N THR A 515 1.94 -26.33 37.21
CA THR A 515 2.00 -25.51 35.99
C THR A 515 1.72 -26.36 34.75
N PHE A 516 2.17 -27.61 34.72
CA PHE A 516 1.84 -28.55 33.65
C PHE A 516 0.36 -28.92 33.65
N LEU A 517 -0.25 -29.24 34.80
CA LEU A 517 -1.68 -29.52 34.89
C LEU A 517 -2.53 -28.32 34.45
N TYR A 518 -2.13 -27.12 34.87
CA TYR A 518 -2.74 -25.87 34.42
C TYR A 518 -2.62 -25.70 32.90
N PHE A 519 -1.45 -25.96 32.32
CA PHE A 519 -1.24 -25.93 30.87
C PHE A 519 -2.14 -26.93 30.14
N MET A 520 -2.29 -28.14 30.68
CA MET A 520 -3.18 -29.16 30.13
C MET A 520 -4.64 -28.70 30.14
N GLN A 521 -5.11 -28.05 31.21
CA GLN A 521 -6.45 -27.43 31.18
C GLN A 521 -6.53 -26.29 30.18
N LEU A 522 -5.52 -25.43 30.10
CA LEU A 522 -5.49 -24.33 29.15
C LEU A 522 -5.49 -24.81 27.69
N SER A 523 -4.86 -25.96 27.41
CA SER A 523 -4.91 -26.61 26.09
C SER A 523 -6.31 -27.09 25.70
N LYS A 524 -7.14 -27.44 26.69
CA LYS A 524 -8.54 -27.87 26.51
C LYS A 524 -9.52 -26.69 26.57
N GLY A 525 -9.10 -25.56 27.11
CA GLY A 525 -9.93 -24.39 27.43
C GLY A 525 -9.42 -23.09 26.81
N SER A 526 -9.66 -21.96 27.48
CA SER A 526 -9.07 -20.68 27.13
C SER A 526 -9.05 -19.74 28.34
N LEU A 527 -8.23 -18.69 28.28
CA LEU A 527 -8.25 -17.61 29.27
C LEU A 527 -9.42 -16.64 29.06
N ASN A 528 -10.08 -16.72 27.90
CA ASN A 528 -11.25 -15.92 27.55
C ASN A 528 -12.41 -16.86 27.16
N GLU A 529 -13.61 -16.55 27.64
CA GLU A 529 -14.85 -17.30 27.37
C GLU A 529 -15.12 -17.49 25.87
N ASN A 530 -14.69 -16.54 25.04
CA ASN A 530 -14.97 -16.54 23.60
C ASN A 530 -14.10 -17.50 22.77
N ASN A 531 -12.95 -17.92 23.29
CA ASN A 531 -11.89 -18.58 22.48
C ASN A 531 -11.69 -20.07 22.81
N ILE A 532 -12.62 -20.65 23.56
CA ILE A 532 -12.47 -22.03 24.09
C ILE A 532 -12.55 -23.07 22.99
N THR A 533 -13.32 -22.75 21.95
CA THR A 533 -13.56 -23.67 20.85
C THR A 533 -12.56 -23.49 19.69
N ASP A 534 -11.56 -22.60 19.83
CA ASP A 534 -10.60 -22.31 18.76
C ASP A 534 -9.62 -23.47 18.53
N ASN A 535 -9.40 -23.77 17.24
CA ASN A 535 -8.37 -24.70 16.81
C ASN A 535 -6.98 -24.16 17.15
N ARG A 536 -6.07 -25.01 17.64
CA ARG A 536 -4.74 -24.58 18.07
C ARG A 536 -3.66 -25.64 17.89
N ILE A 537 -2.42 -25.19 17.98
CA ILE A 537 -1.22 -26.03 18.01
C ILE A 537 -0.63 -26.01 19.41
N ILE A 538 -0.23 -27.18 19.90
CA ILE A 538 0.39 -27.33 21.22
C ILE A 538 1.88 -27.62 21.04
N VAL A 539 2.72 -26.85 21.73
CA VAL A 539 4.17 -27.08 21.81
C VAL A 539 4.52 -27.31 23.27
N ILE A 540 5.19 -28.41 23.57
CA ILE A 540 5.61 -28.76 24.93
C ILE A 540 7.13 -28.93 24.92
N ASP A 541 7.83 -28.11 25.68
CA ASP A 541 9.30 -28.12 25.78
C ASP A 541 9.75 -28.56 27.17
N ASP A 542 10.34 -29.76 27.21
CA ASP A 542 10.90 -30.40 28.41
C ASP A 542 9.99 -30.31 29.65
N PRO A 543 8.83 -31.01 29.62
CA PRO A 543 7.83 -30.87 30.68
C PRO A 543 8.24 -31.48 32.03
N ILE A 544 9.37 -32.20 32.06
CA ILE A 544 9.82 -33.01 33.20
C ILE A 544 11.19 -32.62 33.76
N SER A 545 11.71 -31.43 33.45
CA SER A 545 12.99 -30.97 34.02
C SER A 545 12.90 -30.98 35.55
N SER A 546 13.76 -31.77 36.22
CA SER A 546 13.84 -31.89 37.69
C SER A 546 12.68 -32.63 38.40
N LEU A 547 11.91 -33.46 37.69
CA LEU A 547 10.85 -34.28 38.30
C LEU A 547 11.34 -35.65 38.76
N ASP A 548 10.66 -36.21 39.76
CA ASP A 548 10.88 -37.58 40.22
C ASP A 548 10.31 -38.60 39.22
N SER A 549 10.65 -39.88 39.43
CA SER A 549 10.20 -40.96 38.53
C SER A 549 8.69 -41.13 38.54
N SER A 550 8.00 -40.83 39.65
CA SER A 550 6.55 -40.98 39.76
C SER A 550 5.80 -39.95 38.90
N ILE A 551 6.18 -38.67 38.96
CA ILE A 551 5.54 -37.62 38.17
C ILE A 551 5.83 -37.79 36.66
N LEU A 552 7.00 -38.33 36.28
CA LEU A 552 7.31 -38.65 34.89
C LEU A 552 6.24 -39.54 34.23
N PHE A 553 5.81 -40.61 34.92
CA PHE A 553 4.77 -41.51 34.40
C PHE A 553 3.41 -40.82 34.26
N VAL A 554 3.07 -39.96 35.22
CA VAL A 554 1.84 -39.17 35.19
C VAL A 554 1.80 -38.23 33.99
N VAL A 555 2.83 -37.40 33.84
CA VAL A 555 2.96 -36.44 32.73
C VAL A 555 2.93 -37.20 31.39
N SER A 556 3.61 -38.35 31.33
CA SER A 556 3.60 -39.18 30.13
C SER A 556 2.22 -39.71 29.77
N SER A 557 1.46 -40.17 30.76
CA SER A 557 0.09 -40.67 30.59
C SER A 557 -0.86 -39.57 30.08
N LEU A 558 -0.79 -38.36 30.67
CA LEU A 558 -1.59 -37.21 30.25
C LEU A 558 -1.30 -36.81 28.79
N ILE A 559 -0.03 -36.83 28.37
CA ILE A 559 0.36 -36.52 26.99
C ILE A 559 -0.08 -37.64 26.03
N LYS A 560 0.00 -38.91 26.43
CA LYS A 560 -0.52 -40.03 25.62
C LYS A 560 -2.01 -39.91 25.37
N GLU A 561 -2.79 -39.56 26.40
CA GLU A 561 -4.22 -39.32 26.24
C GLU A 561 -4.49 -38.16 25.26
N LEU A 562 -3.72 -37.07 25.37
CA LEU A 562 -3.77 -35.95 24.44
C LEU A 562 -3.50 -36.38 23.00
N ILE A 563 -2.43 -37.15 22.78
CA ILE A 563 -2.06 -37.69 21.47
C ILE A 563 -3.20 -38.54 20.89
N LYS A 564 -3.85 -39.38 21.70
CA LYS A 564 -4.98 -40.21 21.27
C LYS A 564 -6.16 -39.37 20.79
N ARG A 565 -6.50 -38.30 21.53
CA ARG A 565 -7.57 -37.35 21.16
C ARG A 565 -7.24 -36.56 19.89
N ILE A 566 -5.98 -36.16 19.70
CA ILE A 566 -5.55 -35.49 18.47
C ILE A 566 -5.68 -36.42 17.25
N LYS A 567 -5.25 -37.69 17.40
CA LYS A 567 -5.31 -38.68 16.31
C LYS A 567 -6.73 -39.11 15.93
N SER A 568 -7.66 -39.09 16.88
CA SER A 568 -9.09 -39.40 16.64
C SER A 568 -9.86 -38.21 16.05
N GLY A 569 -9.35 -36.99 16.21
CA GLY A 569 -10.07 -35.78 15.83
C GLY A 569 -11.03 -35.26 16.89
N ASP A 570 -11.07 -35.90 18.07
CA ASP A 570 -12.00 -35.61 19.18
C ASP A 570 -11.59 -34.38 20.03
N CYS A 571 -10.79 -33.47 19.47
CA CYS A 571 -10.41 -32.23 20.16
C CYS A 571 -10.01 -31.10 19.19
N ASN A 572 -10.02 -29.86 19.69
CA ASN A 572 -9.64 -28.66 18.93
C ASN A 572 -8.11 -28.51 18.73
N ILE A 573 -7.31 -29.49 19.13
CA ILE A 573 -5.86 -29.45 18.96
C ILE A 573 -5.50 -30.11 17.64
N LYS A 574 -4.96 -29.33 16.70
CA LYS A 574 -4.65 -29.78 15.34
C LYS A 574 -3.24 -30.34 15.18
N GLN A 575 -2.33 -30.01 16.10
CA GLN A 575 -0.95 -30.48 16.05
C GLN A 575 -0.29 -30.43 17.43
N LEU A 576 0.58 -31.40 17.71
CA LEU A 576 1.44 -31.46 18.89
C LEU A 576 2.92 -31.51 18.47
N ILE A 577 3.73 -30.64 19.07
CA ILE A 577 5.19 -30.66 18.97
C ILE A 577 5.75 -30.86 20.38
N LEU A 578 6.30 -32.04 20.65
CA LEU A 578 6.91 -32.36 21.95
C LEU A 578 8.43 -32.37 21.82
N LEU A 579 9.10 -31.49 22.55
CA LEU A 579 10.55 -31.40 22.63
C LEU A 579 11.03 -31.97 23.96
N THR A 580 12.04 -32.84 23.93
CA THR A 580 12.65 -33.33 25.16
C THR A 580 14.12 -33.72 25.05
N HIS A 581 14.86 -33.63 26.16
CA HIS A 581 16.20 -34.22 26.32
C HIS A 581 16.21 -35.53 27.12
N ASN A 582 15.09 -35.93 27.73
CA ASN A 582 15.03 -37.12 28.57
C ASN A 582 14.64 -38.35 27.74
N VAL A 583 15.58 -39.29 27.63
CA VAL A 583 15.45 -40.52 26.85
C VAL A 583 14.30 -41.40 27.36
N TYR A 584 14.15 -41.54 28.67
CA TYR A 584 13.11 -42.36 29.28
C TYR A 584 11.71 -41.79 29.02
N PHE A 585 11.54 -40.48 29.21
CA PHE A 585 10.29 -39.79 28.94
C PHE A 585 9.92 -39.81 27.46
N HIS A 586 10.88 -39.55 26.57
CA HIS A 586 10.66 -39.68 25.13
C HIS A 586 10.18 -41.09 24.81
N LYS A 587 10.90 -42.12 25.27
CA LYS A 587 10.53 -43.52 25.04
C LYS A 587 9.15 -43.82 25.58
N GLU A 588 8.83 -43.37 26.79
CA GLU A 588 7.54 -43.61 27.43
C GLU A 588 6.41 -42.97 26.60
N VAL A 589 6.46 -41.67 26.30
CA VAL A 589 5.39 -40.95 25.57
C VAL A 589 5.24 -41.42 24.13
N SER A 590 6.36 -41.75 23.47
CA SER A 590 6.36 -42.25 22.09
C SER A 590 6.11 -43.75 21.96
N PHE A 591 5.98 -44.47 23.08
CA PHE A 591 5.71 -45.90 23.06
C PHE A 591 4.39 -46.21 22.35
N ILE A 592 4.47 -47.10 21.37
CA ILE A 592 3.34 -47.69 20.67
C ILE A 592 3.36 -49.17 21.05
N ASP A 593 2.22 -49.71 21.51
CA ASP A 593 2.17 -51.14 21.82
C ASP A 593 2.41 -51.97 20.54
N GLY A 594 2.94 -53.18 20.68
CA GLY A 594 3.26 -54.05 19.54
C GLY A 594 2.03 -54.52 18.73
N ARG A 595 0.81 -54.08 19.08
CA ARG A 595 -0.44 -54.41 18.38
C ARG A 595 -0.96 -53.25 17.54
N THR A 596 -0.41 -52.04 17.72
CA THR A 596 -0.86 -50.83 17.04
C THR A 596 0.06 -50.52 15.85
N HIS A 597 -0.47 -50.64 14.63
CA HIS A 597 0.28 -50.29 13.41
C HIS A 597 0.61 -48.80 13.33
N ALA A 598 1.75 -48.47 12.72
CA ALA A 598 2.17 -47.09 12.47
C ALA A 598 1.16 -46.36 11.57
N ASN A 599 0.48 -45.35 12.11
CA ASN A 599 -0.63 -44.65 11.44
C ASN A 599 -0.20 -43.39 10.65
N GLY A 600 1.06 -43.28 10.20
CA GLY A 600 1.54 -42.15 9.36
C GLY A 600 1.46 -40.73 9.95
N ALA A 601 0.88 -40.57 11.15
CA ALA A 601 0.53 -39.32 11.79
C ALA A 601 1.62 -38.78 12.73
N THR A 602 2.72 -39.53 12.91
CA THR A 602 3.82 -39.19 13.81
C THR A 602 5.11 -38.97 13.02
N HIS A 603 5.90 -37.97 13.41
CA HIS A 603 7.25 -37.72 12.90
C HIS A 603 8.26 -37.59 14.05
N TYR A 604 9.39 -38.29 13.97
CA TYR A 604 10.51 -38.23 14.90
C TYR A 604 11.68 -37.40 14.36
N TRP A 605 12.24 -36.57 15.23
CA TRP A 605 13.31 -35.63 14.91
C TRP A 605 14.41 -35.71 15.97
N VAL A 606 15.67 -35.61 15.55
CA VAL A 606 16.83 -35.54 16.47
C VAL A 606 17.65 -34.29 16.18
N LEU A 607 17.83 -33.46 17.21
CA LEU A 607 18.72 -32.31 17.21
C LEU A 607 20.08 -32.71 17.80
N ARG A 608 21.15 -32.52 17.02
CA ARG A 608 22.53 -32.75 17.44
C ARG A 608 23.30 -31.45 17.40
N LYS A 609 24.06 -31.15 18.46
CA LYS A 609 24.98 -30.01 18.50
C LYS A 609 26.40 -30.51 18.28
N SER A 610 27.07 -29.99 17.25
CA SER A 610 28.50 -30.22 17.00
C SER A 610 29.17 -28.88 16.74
N ASN A 611 30.31 -28.62 17.38
CA ASN A 611 31.07 -27.36 17.23
C ASN A 611 30.19 -26.09 17.36
N ASN A 612 29.31 -26.08 18.36
CA ASN A 612 28.31 -25.01 18.61
C ASN A 612 27.23 -24.80 17.53
N ILE A 613 27.18 -25.64 16.51
CA ILE A 613 26.18 -25.60 15.45
C ILE A 613 25.20 -26.76 15.63
N THR A 614 23.90 -26.46 15.53
CA THR A 614 22.83 -27.45 15.61
C THR A 614 22.50 -28.00 14.24
N ALA A 615 22.50 -29.32 14.12
CA ALA A 615 22.03 -30.06 12.96
C ALA A 615 20.76 -30.85 13.30
N LEU A 616 19.89 -31.02 12.31
CA LEU A 616 18.63 -31.75 12.41
C LEU A 616 18.71 -33.05 11.61
N THR A 617 18.26 -34.15 12.20
CA THR A 617 18.06 -35.44 11.51
C THR A 617 16.61 -35.85 11.61
N ALA A 618 15.97 -36.08 10.46
CA ALA A 618 14.61 -36.62 10.37
C ALA A 618 14.66 -38.15 10.42
N HIS A 619 13.82 -38.76 11.24
CA HIS A 619 13.68 -40.22 11.35
C HIS A 619 12.28 -40.70 10.92
N GLU A 620 11.46 -39.80 10.35
CA GLU A 620 10.11 -40.10 9.85
C GLU A 620 9.28 -40.82 10.92
N GLN A 621 8.75 -42.01 10.63
CA GLN A 621 7.91 -42.79 11.55
C GLN A 621 8.71 -43.68 12.51
N ASN A 622 10.03 -43.77 12.34
CA ASN A 622 10.87 -44.66 13.13
C ASN A 622 11.40 -43.92 14.36
N ASN A 623 11.10 -44.44 15.55
CA ASN A 623 11.63 -43.86 16.78
C ASN A 623 13.13 -44.15 16.88
N PRO A 624 14.01 -43.13 16.91
CA PRO A 624 15.46 -43.34 16.94
C PRO A 624 15.98 -43.77 18.32
N ILE A 625 15.16 -43.71 19.36
CA ILE A 625 15.55 -44.06 20.73
C ILE A 625 15.27 -45.55 20.96
N SER A 626 16.33 -46.35 20.96
CA SER A 626 16.31 -47.79 21.23
C SER A 626 16.86 -48.11 22.62
N SER A 627 16.47 -49.25 23.18
CA SER A 627 17.07 -49.74 24.44
C SER A 627 18.56 -50.08 24.27
N SER A 628 19.32 -50.06 25.36
CA SER A 628 20.73 -50.49 25.33
C SER A 628 20.89 -51.94 24.83
N TYR A 629 19.90 -52.79 25.07
CA TYR A 629 19.88 -54.16 24.58
C TYR A 629 19.63 -54.24 23.07
N GLU A 630 18.67 -53.48 22.53
CA GLU A 630 18.44 -53.37 21.08
C GLU A 630 19.66 -52.83 20.32
N LEU A 631 20.40 -51.90 20.93
CA LEU A 631 21.66 -51.38 20.38
C LEU A 631 22.72 -52.49 20.24
N LEU A 632 22.87 -53.36 21.25
CA LEU A 632 23.78 -54.50 21.15
C LEU A 632 23.43 -55.38 19.94
N TRP A 633 22.16 -55.71 19.76
CA TRP A 633 21.72 -56.49 18.60
C TRP A 633 21.92 -55.75 17.26
N LYS A 634 21.83 -54.41 17.25
CA LYS A 634 22.16 -53.62 16.05
C LYS A 634 23.63 -53.79 15.64
N GLU A 635 24.54 -53.79 16.61
CA GLU A 635 25.97 -54.02 16.35
C GLU A 635 26.23 -55.45 15.80
N VAL A 636 25.48 -56.46 16.26
CA VAL A 636 25.54 -57.84 15.72
C VAL A 636 25.03 -57.91 14.27
N ARG A 637 24.01 -57.11 13.91
CA ARG A 637 23.44 -57.10 12.55
C ARG A 637 24.39 -56.48 11.51
N GLN A 638 25.29 -55.58 11.92
CA GLN A 638 26.21 -54.88 11.02
C GLN A 638 27.48 -55.71 10.73
N LYS A 639 27.27 -56.90 10.13
CA LYS A 639 28.36 -57.82 9.76
C LYS A 639 29.37 -57.11 8.83
N GLY A 640 30.66 -57.19 9.18
CA GLY A 640 31.78 -56.69 8.36
C GLY A 640 32.16 -55.21 8.57
N ILE A 641 31.41 -54.43 9.36
CA ILE A 641 31.74 -53.02 9.64
C ILE A 641 32.45 -52.86 11.00
N ASN A 642 32.12 -53.72 11.95
CA ASN A 642 32.56 -53.63 13.35
C ASN A 642 33.85 -54.40 13.60
N SER A 643 34.70 -53.87 14.48
CA SER A 643 35.93 -54.56 14.88
C SER A 643 35.64 -55.85 15.66
N VAL A 644 36.56 -56.81 15.59
CA VAL A 644 36.49 -58.10 16.30
C VAL A 644 36.21 -57.90 17.80
N ILE A 645 36.93 -56.96 18.42
CA ILE A 645 36.79 -56.60 19.84
C ILE A 645 35.38 -56.08 20.17
N THR A 646 34.77 -55.34 19.24
CA THR A 646 33.41 -54.83 19.42
C THR A 646 32.41 -55.98 19.39
N ILE A 647 32.55 -56.92 18.46
CA ILE A 647 31.65 -58.07 18.33
C ILE A 647 31.78 -59.03 19.53
N GLN A 648 32.99 -59.31 20.00
CA GLN A 648 33.22 -60.09 21.23
C GLN A 648 32.47 -59.49 22.42
N ASN A 649 32.67 -58.20 22.68
CA ASN A 649 32.02 -57.50 23.79
C ASN A 649 30.49 -57.44 23.64
N VAL A 650 29.99 -57.24 22.42
CA VAL A 650 28.55 -57.20 22.15
C VAL A 650 27.90 -58.57 22.37
N MET A 651 28.46 -59.64 21.81
CA MET A 651 27.94 -61.01 21.96
C MET A 651 27.95 -61.45 23.43
N ARG A 652 29.04 -61.15 24.16
CA ARG A 652 29.13 -61.40 25.60
C ARG A 652 28.01 -60.70 26.36
N ARG A 653 27.84 -59.38 26.16
CA ARG A 653 26.79 -58.61 26.85
C ARG A 653 25.39 -59.12 26.52
N ILE A 654 25.14 -59.60 25.30
CA ILE A 654 23.85 -60.18 24.94
C ILE A 654 23.62 -61.49 25.70
N ILE A 655 24.59 -62.41 25.71
CA ILE A 655 24.49 -63.70 26.42
C ILE A 655 24.36 -63.46 27.93
N GLU A 656 25.20 -62.61 28.51
CA GLU A 656 25.13 -62.25 29.93
C GLU A 656 23.78 -61.63 30.30
N THR A 657 23.30 -60.66 29.52
CA THR A 657 22.03 -59.97 29.82
C THR A 657 20.84 -60.92 29.70
N TYR A 658 20.79 -61.74 28.64
CA TYR A 658 19.63 -62.57 28.34
C TYR A 658 19.66 -63.91 29.09
N PHE A 659 20.76 -64.65 29.00
CA PHE A 659 20.86 -65.99 29.59
C PHE A 659 21.30 -65.96 31.05
N LYS A 660 22.29 -65.14 31.45
CA LYS A 660 22.78 -65.14 32.84
C LYS A 660 21.89 -64.31 33.78
N ILE A 661 21.61 -63.04 33.44
CA ILE A 661 20.87 -62.12 34.31
C ILE A 661 19.37 -62.43 34.31
N LEU A 662 18.76 -62.54 33.12
CA LEU A 662 17.32 -62.77 33.01
C LEU A 662 16.96 -64.27 33.07
N GLY A 663 17.71 -65.12 32.37
CA GLY A 663 17.45 -66.56 32.27
C GLY A 663 18.03 -67.42 33.39
N LYS A 664 18.95 -66.90 34.21
CA LYS A 664 19.68 -67.62 35.29
C LYS A 664 20.44 -68.88 34.83
N TYR A 665 20.95 -68.91 33.60
CA TYR A 665 21.83 -69.96 33.09
C TYR A 665 23.28 -69.73 33.49
N GLY A 666 24.00 -70.79 33.86
CA GLY A 666 25.46 -70.83 33.89
C GLY A 666 26.05 -71.11 32.50
N ASP A 667 27.36 -70.91 32.35
CA ASP A 667 28.07 -71.20 31.09
C ASP A 667 28.00 -72.70 30.75
N ASP A 668 28.16 -73.58 31.74
CA ASP A 668 28.01 -75.02 31.57
C ASP A 668 26.59 -75.43 31.15
N ASP A 669 25.56 -74.71 31.64
CA ASP A 669 24.16 -74.98 31.26
C ASP A 669 23.90 -74.67 29.79
N LEU A 670 24.57 -73.66 29.21
CA LEU A 670 24.48 -73.33 27.80
C LEU A 670 25.23 -74.35 26.94
N ILE A 671 26.42 -74.78 27.39
CA ILE A 671 27.24 -75.78 26.69
C ILE A 671 26.51 -77.12 26.65
N HIS A 672 25.97 -77.61 27.76
CA HIS A 672 25.30 -78.92 27.84
C HIS A 672 24.02 -79.05 26.99
N LYS A 673 23.52 -77.96 26.40
CA LYS A 673 22.37 -78.00 25.47
C LYS A 673 22.76 -78.45 24.06
N PHE A 674 24.04 -78.43 23.71
CA PHE A 674 24.51 -78.91 22.41
C PHE A 674 24.55 -80.45 22.36
N PRO A 675 24.11 -81.07 21.24
CA PRO A 675 23.87 -82.52 21.15
C PRO A 675 25.14 -83.39 21.04
N SER A 676 26.24 -82.88 20.49
CA SER A 676 27.50 -83.63 20.33
C SER A 676 28.65 -83.02 21.15
N PHE A 677 29.64 -83.85 21.51
CA PHE A 677 30.82 -83.38 22.25
C PHE A 677 31.61 -82.35 21.44
N GLU A 678 31.71 -82.55 20.13
CA GLU A 678 32.38 -81.63 19.22
C GLU A 678 31.69 -80.25 19.18
N GLU A 679 30.35 -80.20 19.17
CA GLU A 679 29.60 -78.94 19.20
C GLU A 679 29.67 -78.25 20.57
N GLN A 680 29.72 -79.02 21.66
CA GLN A 680 29.94 -78.50 23.02
C GLN A 680 31.29 -77.80 23.14
N GLU A 681 32.36 -78.37 22.57
CA GLU A 681 33.69 -77.75 22.57
C GLU A 681 33.76 -76.49 21.69
N ILE A 682 33.01 -76.45 20.58
CA ILE A 682 32.91 -75.24 19.75
C ILE A 682 32.14 -74.13 20.47
N CYS A 683 31.06 -74.46 21.20
CA CYS A 683 30.35 -73.50 22.06
C CYS A 683 31.24 -72.98 23.18
N ARG A 684 32.00 -73.86 23.84
CA ARG A 684 32.99 -73.49 24.86
C ARG A 684 34.04 -72.54 24.28
N SER A 685 34.50 -72.79 23.06
CA SER A 685 35.44 -71.92 22.34
C SER A 685 34.86 -70.52 22.08
N LEU A 686 33.58 -70.41 21.70
CA LEU A 686 32.89 -69.12 21.56
C LEU A 686 32.83 -68.37 22.89
N LEU A 687 32.43 -69.04 23.98
CA LEU A 687 32.32 -68.41 25.31
C LEU A 687 33.68 -67.92 25.84
N CYS A 688 34.75 -68.67 25.59
CA CYS A 688 36.11 -68.21 25.88
C CYS A 688 36.48 -66.99 25.02
N TRP A 689 36.23 -67.04 23.72
CA TRP A 689 36.57 -65.97 22.78
C TRP A 689 35.86 -64.64 23.06
N ILE A 690 34.57 -64.67 23.43
CA ILE A 690 33.84 -63.45 23.79
C ILE A 690 34.27 -62.87 25.15
N ASN A 691 34.80 -63.70 26.05
CA ASN A 691 35.33 -63.28 27.35
C ASN A 691 36.76 -62.70 27.23
N ASP A 692 37.57 -63.23 26.32
CA ASP A 692 38.95 -62.80 26.06
C ASP A 692 39.02 -61.32 25.62
N GLY A 693 38.09 -60.89 24.77
CA GLY A 693 37.94 -59.49 24.33
C GLY A 693 37.64 -58.46 25.44
N SER A 694 37.52 -58.90 26.70
CA SER A 694 37.34 -58.04 27.88
C SER A 694 38.49 -58.08 28.90
N HIS A 695 39.45 -59.00 28.76
CA HIS A 695 40.50 -59.26 29.76
C HIS A 695 41.95 -59.22 29.23
N CYS A 696 42.20 -59.03 27.92
CA CYS A 696 43.56 -58.86 27.41
C CYS A 696 44.11 -57.44 27.67
N LEU A 697 45.29 -57.38 28.30
CA LEU A 697 46.12 -56.17 28.38
C LEU A 697 46.58 -55.73 26.97
N PRO A 698 46.93 -54.44 26.74
CA PRO A 698 47.03 -53.84 25.41
C PRO A 698 48.18 -54.31 24.50
N ASP A 699 48.96 -55.31 24.90
CA ASP A 699 50.27 -55.58 24.29
C ASP A 699 50.61 -57.09 24.23
N ASP A 700 49.72 -57.88 23.64
CA ASP A 700 50.01 -59.27 23.27
C ASP A 700 49.74 -59.52 21.78
N LEU A 701 50.56 -60.42 21.20
CA LEU A 701 50.65 -60.77 19.79
C LEU A 701 49.27 -61.04 19.15
N PHE A 702 48.86 -60.17 18.23
CA PHE A 702 47.66 -60.37 17.41
C PHE A 702 47.93 -61.38 16.29
N LEU A 703 47.36 -62.58 16.41
CA LEU A 703 47.01 -63.39 15.24
C LEU A 703 45.71 -62.84 14.67
N GLU A 704 45.73 -62.31 13.44
CA GLU A 704 44.49 -62.07 12.68
C GLU A 704 43.73 -63.40 12.61
N ALA A 705 42.64 -63.51 13.39
CA ALA A 705 41.76 -64.66 13.29
C ALA A 705 41.19 -64.67 11.87
N PRO A 706 41.34 -65.75 11.09
CA PRO A 706 40.84 -65.80 9.71
C PRO A 706 39.33 -65.55 9.71
N GLU A 707 38.82 -64.79 8.73
CA GLU A 707 37.39 -64.40 8.60
C GLU A 707 36.44 -65.61 8.77
N ASP A 708 36.87 -66.79 8.30
CA ASP A 708 36.18 -68.08 8.47
C ASP A 708 35.87 -68.46 9.92
N THR A 709 36.66 -68.00 10.89
CA THR A 709 36.48 -68.29 12.32
C THR A 709 35.37 -67.43 12.92
N ILE A 710 35.28 -66.17 12.48
CA ILE A 710 34.26 -65.23 12.95
C ILE A 710 32.88 -65.67 12.45
N GLU A 711 32.77 -66.10 11.19
CA GLU A 711 31.51 -66.63 10.66
C GLU A 711 31.03 -67.87 11.41
N LYS A 712 31.95 -68.77 11.78
CA LYS A 712 31.65 -69.92 12.65
C LYS A 712 31.13 -69.46 14.01
N PHE A 713 31.73 -68.44 14.62
CA PHE A 713 31.25 -67.89 15.90
C PHE A 713 29.88 -67.23 15.79
N TYR A 714 29.55 -66.53 14.70
CA TYR A 714 28.17 -66.05 14.46
C TYR A 714 27.16 -67.20 14.36
N LYS A 715 27.55 -68.31 13.73
CA LYS A 715 26.71 -69.51 13.62
C LYS A 715 26.49 -70.13 15.00
N VAL A 716 27.55 -70.37 15.76
CA VAL A 716 27.49 -70.95 17.10
C VAL A 716 26.71 -70.04 18.06
N PHE A 717 26.87 -68.71 17.94
CA PHE A 717 26.10 -67.73 18.69
C PHE A 717 24.59 -67.86 18.40
N LYS A 718 24.19 -68.11 17.16
CA LYS A 718 22.80 -68.44 16.80
C LYS A 718 22.37 -69.79 17.37
N ASP A 719 23.23 -70.79 17.28
CA ASP A 719 22.95 -72.16 17.73
C ASP A 719 22.70 -72.21 19.24
N ILE A 720 23.32 -71.35 20.05
CA ILE A 720 22.98 -71.18 21.48
C ILE A 720 21.47 -70.92 21.65
N PHE A 721 20.87 -70.03 20.84
CA PHE A 721 19.44 -69.74 20.91
C PHE A 721 18.58 -70.89 20.36
N VAL A 722 19.08 -71.66 19.39
CA VAL A 722 18.39 -72.85 18.86
C VAL A 722 18.31 -73.94 19.93
N HIS A 723 19.46 -74.32 20.49
CA HIS A 723 19.56 -75.43 21.44
C HIS A 723 18.97 -75.11 22.83
N THR A 724 18.78 -73.84 23.15
CA THR A 724 18.06 -73.39 24.35
C THR A 724 16.54 -73.17 24.11
N ASN A 725 16.01 -73.51 22.93
CA ASN A 725 14.61 -73.27 22.52
C ASN A 725 14.17 -71.80 22.53
N HIS A 726 15.11 -70.86 22.35
CA HIS A 726 14.86 -69.41 22.31
C HIS A 726 15.09 -68.80 20.92
N LEU A 727 14.99 -69.60 19.85
CA LEU A 727 15.20 -69.16 18.46
C LEU A 727 14.29 -67.97 18.08
N ALA A 728 13.04 -67.97 18.53
CA ALA A 728 12.10 -66.88 18.25
C ALA A 728 12.62 -65.51 18.70
N HIS A 729 13.33 -65.45 19.83
CA HIS A 729 13.95 -64.21 20.32
C HIS A 729 15.11 -63.77 19.43
N TYR A 730 15.96 -64.70 19.00
CA TYR A 730 17.06 -64.40 18.07
C TYR A 730 16.53 -63.86 16.73
N GLU A 731 15.49 -64.48 16.18
CA GLU A 731 14.87 -64.05 14.92
C GLU A 731 14.22 -62.67 15.04
N MET A 732 13.48 -62.42 16.12
CA MET A 732 12.91 -61.11 16.44
C MET A 732 13.98 -60.01 16.51
N MET A 733 15.12 -60.28 17.14
CA MET A 733 16.18 -59.28 17.31
C MET A 733 17.05 -59.12 16.05
N MET A 734 17.18 -60.15 15.22
CA MET A 734 17.93 -60.07 13.95
C MET A 734 17.10 -59.45 12.82
N ASN A 735 15.77 -59.59 12.85
CA ASN A 735 14.84 -59.03 11.87
C ASN A 735 13.72 -58.24 12.57
N PRO A 736 14.00 -57.03 13.09
CA PRO A 736 13.04 -56.23 13.87
C PRO A 736 11.83 -55.68 13.07
N ASN A 737 11.72 -55.99 11.77
CA ASN A 737 10.66 -55.52 10.86
C ASN A 737 9.71 -56.65 10.40
N LEU A 738 9.74 -57.82 11.05
CA LEU A 738 8.81 -58.93 10.78
C LEU A 738 7.48 -58.77 11.53
#